data_AF-A0A3L7T5S8-F1
#
_entry.id   AF-A0A3L7T5S8-F1
#
_cell.length_a   1.000
_cell.length_b   1.000
_cell.length_c   1.000
_cell.angle_alpha   90.00
_cell.angle_beta   90.00
_cell.angle_gamma   90.00
#
_symmetry.space_group_name_H-M   'P 1'
#
loop_
_entity.id
_entity.type
_entity.pdbx_description
1 polymer ?
#
loop_
_entity_poly.entity_id
_entity_poly.type
_entity_poly.pdbx_seq_one_letter_code
_entity_poly.pdbx_strand_id
1 'polypeptide(L)'
;MRQKSFPMRSFSRISPQCRRKTITGTWFRGPSLFARCPQRPIGGRVRSRTAPSRSHLAAISQPSRRKVAATGTNLACARSARELPASGGDLPMGAIPANLTRVPNALASRIALAGIQKTNREFLQLQVRLAAGKEFTRPSENAIGSSTVSVLDDAIERRDQRVRNLSQADATLNSLDNALGDVSDLLQEARGIGLSQIGVGSDDATRRNQATVIDSMLNSLLSVANRDLRGIHFFGGDRHSAEPFAPMLDGIRYIGSGEGMLGDLGLASDVRVTISAEQAFGALSGRVQGERDLDPSMLPATRLSELRGANGRGVHAGVIEIDVNGTISQVDLSQADSVGDVLDALNAAVQATDPGAVVSIDAATGDRIAVTPSAGVSIVIRDSNSSTTAGDLGLAGTYPGGVSTTGADLHPKITELTRLDSLSAMTLPLGQIAIRNGGQTRRIDLGALTTVQDFQNAVAAAGIGARVEISEDGSRFNVRNELSGTSMSIEEVGGTTASELGIRSFSTQTLLADFNQGRGVHQAAGAIDPLTGLPDPAADRDFRVTVKDGRAFEVDINGASTVQDVLDKINAAAATAGITPAEFTAGLTSSGNGIELTDSTIGTTTSVVDINNSATATDLGIAGSSNAASLIGTDRATVAVDSVFSHLMALRDALRANDERGIEFATSKLESDVSRATEARADVGVRSRRVAESTTREEDLGIQDMALRSSIQDLDFTKAATQFATLQQQLQAGLAGAAKAVNMSLLDYLR
;
A
#
# COMPACT_ATOMS: atom_id res chain seq x y z
N MET A 1 -65.09 13.37 -6.88
CA MET A 1 -66.20 13.40 -5.89
C MET A 1 -65.72 14.14 -4.65
N ARG A 2 -66.49 15.18 -4.23
CA ARG A 2 -66.61 15.85 -2.91
C ARG A 2 -65.35 16.07 -2.04
N GLN A 3 -64.87 17.31 -1.82
CA GLN A 3 -65.35 18.44 -1.00
C GLN A 3 -64.91 18.46 0.49
N LYS A 4 -64.26 19.59 0.86
CA LYS A 4 -64.21 20.31 2.16
C LYS A 4 -63.26 19.72 3.24
N SER A 5 -62.44 20.48 3.98
CA SER A 5 -62.67 21.77 4.66
C SER A 5 -61.37 22.47 5.15
N PHE A 6 -61.35 23.81 5.14
CA PHE A 6 -60.46 24.79 5.85
C PHE A 6 -60.65 24.74 7.41
N PRO A 7 -59.96 25.51 8.33
CA PRO A 7 -59.33 26.86 8.21
C PRO A 7 -57.94 27.05 8.93
N MET A 8 -57.15 28.13 8.83
CA MET A 8 -57.27 29.56 9.22
C MET A 8 -56.15 30.38 8.51
N ARG A 9 -56.37 31.53 7.84
CA ARG A 9 -56.50 32.94 8.32
C ARG A 9 -55.32 33.45 9.18
N SER A 10 -54.75 34.67 9.04
CA SER A 10 -54.76 35.79 8.06
C SER A 10 -54.10 37.03 8.73
N PHE A 11 -53.64 37.99 7.91
CA PHE A 11 -53.25 39.42 8.15
C PHE A 11 -51.76 39.72 8.40
N SER A 12 -51.14 40.82 7.93
CA SER A 12 -51.30 41.75 6.78
C SER A 12 -50.25 42.87 6.90
N ARG A 13 -49.67 43.34 5.77
CA ARG A 13 -49.22 44.72 5.39
C ARG A 13 -48.30 45.50 6.35
N ILE A 14 -47.19 46.10 5.88
CA ILE A 14 -47.10 47.47 5.30
C ILE A 14 -45.79 47.62 4.47
N SER A 15 -45.85 48.46 3.44
CA SER A 15 -44.84 48.72 2.40
C SER A 15 -44.01 50.02 2.69
N PRO A 16 -43.29 50.67 1.74
CA PRO A 16 -41.82 50.69 1.67
C PRO A 16 -41.18 52.11 1.62
N GLN A 17 -39.85 52.13 1.36
CA GLN A 17 -38.99 53.19 0.78
C GLN A 17 -37.91 53.77 1.70
N CYS A 18 -36.64 53.64 1.27
CA CYS A 18 -35.80 54.81 0.97
C CYS A 18 -34.54 54.42 0.16
N ARG A 19 -34.27 55.18 -0.92
CA ARG A 19 -33.09 55.13 -1.81
C ARG A 19 -32.22 56.37 -1.57
N ARG A 20 -30.89 56.23 -1.73
CA ARG A 20 -29.89 57.18 -2.33
C ARG A 20 -28.48 56.58 -2.05
N LYS A 21 -27.58 56.21 -2.96
CA LYS A 21 -27.08 56.61 -4.30
C LYS A 21 -26.03 57.74 -4.28
N THR A 22 -24.75 57.39 -4.48
CA THR A 22 -23.62 58.27 -4.88
C THR A 22 -22.58 57.41 -5.64
N ILE A 23 -22.61 57.33 -6.99
CA ILE A 23 -21.90 58.11 -8.04
C ILE A 23 -20.43 57.69 -8.27
N THR A 24 -20.19 57.12 -9.47
CA THR A 24 -18.88 56.87 -10.10
C THR A 24 -18.78 57.64 -11.44
N GLY A 25 -17.65 58.33 -11.62
CA GLY A 25 -16.84 58.48 -12.86
C GLY A 25 -17.42 59.15 -14.12
N THR A 26 -16.87 60.32 -14.50
CA THR A 26 -15.92 60.52 -15.63
C THR A 26 -15.75 62.02 -15.94
N TRP A 27 -14.58 62.45 -16.41
CA TRP A 27 -14.36 63.30 -17.61
C TRP A 27 -12.86 63.72 -17.74
N PHE A 28 -12.27 63.39 -18.89
CA PHE A 28 -11.38 64.21 -19.75
C PHE A 28 -9.93 64.57 -19.36
N ARG A 29 -8.96 63.97 -20.08
CA ARG A 29 -8.14 64.54 -21.20
C ARG A 29 -6.79 63.81 -21.33
N GLY A 30 -6.45 63.34 -22.54
CA GLY A 30 -5.06 63.08 -22.96
C GLY A 30 -4.34 64.39 -23.33
N PRO A 31 -3.21 64.40 -24.08
CA PRO A 31 -2.48 63.26 -24.66
C PRO A 31 -0.92 63.40 -24.54
N SER A 32 -0.20 62.54 -25.29
CA SER A 32 1.15 62.74 -25.86
C SER A 32 2.36 62.46 -24.93
N LEU A 33 3.52 61.96 -25.35
CA LEU A 33 4.08 61.33 -26.55
C LEU A 33 5.56 61.01 -26.18
N PHE A 34 6.18 59.99 -26.80
CA PHE A 34 7.65 59.70 -26.84
C PHE A 34 8.37 59.43 -25.50
N ALA A 35 9.55 58.81 -25.42
CA ALA A 35 10.23 57.70 -26.08
C ALA A 35 11.54 57.51 -25.26
N ARG A 36 12.03 56.26 -25.19
CA ARG A 36 13.44 55.82 -25.00
C ARG A 36 14.33 56.51 -23.94
N CYS A 37 14.84 55.68 -23.02
CA CYS A 37 16.24 55.53 -22.50
C CYS A 37 17.24 56.71 -22.61
N PRO A 38 18.28 56.89 -21.73
CA PRO A 38 18.89 55.90 -20.82
C PRO A 38 19.55 56.48 -19.50
N GLN A 39 20.37 55.63 -18.83
CA GLN A 39 21.55 55.94 -17.99
C GLN A 39 21.43 56.38 -16.50
N ARG A 40 22.24 55.66 -15.68
CA ARG A 40 22.69 55.84 -14.27
C ARG A 40 23.48 57.17 -14.05
N PRO A 41 23.98 57.59 -12.84
CA PRO A 41 24.23 56.86 -11.57
C PRO A 41 24.06 57.64 -10.21
N ILE A 42 24.36 56.94 -9.08
CA ILE A 42 24.71 57.39 -7.68
C ILE A 42 23.59 58.09 -6.86
N GLY A 43 23.25 57.77 -5.61
CA GLY A 43 23.70 56.81 -4.59
C GLY A 43 22.94 57.06 -3.27
N GLY A 44 23.03 56.15 -2.29
CA GLY A 44 22.74 56.48 -0.88
C GLY A 44 21.85 55.52 -0.07
N ARG A 45 22.52 54.76 0.81
CA ARG A 45 22.15 54.37 2.19
C ARG A 45 21.09 53.27 2.48
N VAL A 46 21.64 52.20 3.09
CA VAL A 46 21.33 51.67 4.45
C VAL A 46 20.25 50.57 4.61
N ARG A 47 20.75 49.42 5.13
CA ARG A 47 20.15 48.34 5.94
C ARG A 47 19.16 47.35 5.28
N SER A 48 19.64 46.14 4.99
CA SER A 48 19.40 44.92 5.79
C SER A 48 20.16 43.72 5.19
N ARG A 49 20.82 42.91 6.05
CA ARG A 49 21.60 41.70 5.70
C ARG A 49 20.76 40.49 6.14
N THR A 50 20.27 39.65 5.22
CA THR A 50 20.86 38.43 4.61
C THR A 50 20.65 37.13 5.40
N ALA A 51 20.03 36.14 4.74
CA ALA A 51 20.28 34.72 4.90
C ALA A 51 20.36 34.09 3.49
N PRO A 52 21.40 33.30 3.14
CA PRO A 52 21.47 32.64 1.85
C PRO A 52 21.34 31.10 1.93
N SER A 53 20.92 30.58 0.78
CA SER A 53 20.84 29.20 0.31
C SER A 53 22.14 28.40 0.39
N ARG A 54 22.03 27.06 0.44
CA ARG A 54 23.10 26.14 0.07
C ARG A 54 22.66 25.17 -1.02
N SER A 55 23.55 25.01 -1.99
CA SER A 55 23.50 24.20 -3.20
C SER A 55 24.50 23.04 -3.12
N HIS A 56 24.09 21.91 -3.69
CA HIS A 56 24.85 20.93 -4.50
C HIS A 56 26.05 20.11 -3.96
N LEU A 57 25.87 18.79 -4.14
CA LEU A 57 26.73 17.79 -4.83
C LEU A 57 27.91 17.07 -4.12
N ALA A 58 27.77 15.74 -4.15
CA ALA A 58 28.71 14.70 -4.61
C ALA A 58 29.75 14.08 -3.66
N ALA A 59 29.47 12.80 -3.35
CA ALA A 59 30.30 11.58 -3.49
C ALA A 59 31.77 11.56 -3.01
N ILE A 60 32.13 10.52 -2.25
CA ILE A 60 33.23 9.57 -2.57
C ILE A 60 33.20 8.36 -1.61
N SER A 61 33.41 7.20 -2.24
CA SER A 61 33.55 5.81 -1.82
C SER A 61 34.45 5.49 -0.61
N GLN A 62 34.07 4.44 0.13
CA GLN A 62 34.99 3.61 0.94
C GLN A 62 35.58 2.46 0.10
N PRO A 63 36.78 1.98 0.46
CA PRO A 63 37.00 0.55 0.70
C PRO A 63 37.89 0.36 1.97
N SER A 64 38.04 -0.75 2.69
CA SER A 64 37.84 -2.18 2.50
C SER A 64 38.03 -2.89 3.87
N ARG A 65 37.42 -4.06 4.07
CA ARG A 65 37.77 -5.06 5.10
C ARG A 65 38.49 -6.24 4.43
N ARG A 66 39.63 -6.70 4.99
CA ARG A 66 40.13 -8.11 4.99
C ARG A 66 41.40 -8.21 5.87
N LYS A 67 41.35 -8.93 7.01
CA LYS A 67 41.68 -10.37 7.27
C LYS A 67 43.18 -10.65 7.49
N VAL A 68 43.57 -10.99 8.74
CA VAL A 68 44.56 -12.01 9.22
C VAL A 68 44.31 -12.12 10.75
N ALA A 69 43.85 -13.19 11.40
CA ALA A 69 44.27 -14.59 11.58
C ALA A 69 45.47 -14.83 12.55
N ALA A 70 45.13 -15.43 13.70
CA ALA A 70 45.87 -16.46 14.44
C ALA A 70 46.97 -16.09 15.49
N THR A 71 46.76 -16.71 16.66
CA THR A 71 47.72 -17.42 17.53
C THR A 71 48.79 -16.66 18.33
N GLY A 72 48.51 -16.52 19.64
CA GLY A 72 49.25 -17.17 20.73
C GLY A 72 50.72 -16.80 20.96
N THR A 73 51.00 -16.18 22.12
CA THR A 73 51.98 -16.67 23.12
C THR A 73 52.04 -15.72 24.33
N ASN A 74 52.11 -16.34 25.51
CA ASN A 74 52.41 -15.70 26.79
C ASN A 74 53.77 -14.98 26.74
N LEU A 75 53.86 -13.75 27.24
CA LEU A 75 55.05 -13.30 27.96
C LEU A 75 54.70 -12.13 28.90
N ALA A 76 55.22 -12.21 30.12
CA ALA A 76 55.05 -11.26 31.20
C ALA A 76 55.37 -9.82 30.78
N CYS A 77 54.57 -8.86 31.24
CA CYS A 77 54.91 -7.44 31.18
C CYS A 77 54.69 -6.79 32.55
N ALA A 78 55.75 -6.15 33.02
CA ALA A 78 55.85 -5.45 34.27
C ALA A 78 55.02 -4.15 34.29
N ARG A 79 54.64 -3.75 35.51
CA ARG A 79 54.36 -2.37 35.98
C ARG A 79 54.28 -1.28 34.91
N SER A 80 53.09 -0.70 34.77
CA SER A 80 52.91 0.74 34.57
C SER A 80 51.43 1.10 34.76
N ALA A 81 51.04 1.43 35.99
CA ALA A 81 49.86 2.23 36.24
C ALA A 81 50.10 3.61 35.61
N ARG A 82 49.34 3.94 34.55
CA ARG A 82 49.33 5.27 33.95
C ARG A 82 48.04 5.96 34.39
N GLU A 83 48.12 6.64 35.52
CA GLU A 83 47.13 7.62 35.96
C GLU A 83 46.98 8.71 34.88
N LEU A 84 45.75 8.92 34.41
CA LEU A 84 45.35 10.11 33.67
C LEU A 84 44.78 11.12 34.67
N PRO A 85 45.08 12.42 34.50
CA PRO A 85 45.02 13.38 35.59
C PRO A 85 43.57 13.75 35.91
N ALA A 86 43.19 13.52 37.16
CA ALA A 86 42.08 14.24 37.76
C ALA A 86 42.42 15.74 37.72
N SER A 87 41.73 16.53 36.90
CA SER A 87 41.69 17.99 37.05
C SER A 87 40.80 18.37 38.23
N GLY A 88 41.08 17.80 39.40
CA GLY A 88 40.67 18.28 40.70
C GLY A 88 41.82 19.11 41.23
N GLY A 89 41.92 20.36 40.76
CA GLY A 89 42.78 21.33 41.42
C GLY A 89 42.19 21.62 42.79
N ASP A 90 42.65 20.91 43.82
CA ASP A 90 42.63 21.39 45.20
C ASP A 90 43.37 22.72 45.21
N LEU A 91 42.63 23.79 44.96
CA LEU A 91 43.09 25.13 45.25
C LEU A 91 43.19 25.21 46.77
N PRO A 92 44.34 25.63 47.31
CA PRO A 92 44.56 25.62 48.73
C PRO A 92 43.44 26.42 49.40
N MET A 93 42.94 25.85 50.51
CA MET A 93 42.36 26.57 51.64
C MET A 93 42.84 28.01 51.66
N GLY A 94 41.91 28.96 51.89
CA GLY A 94 42.21 30.38 52.09
C GLY A 94 43.07 30.59 53.34
N ALA A 95 44.30 30.09 53.31
CA ALA A 95 45.35 30.39 54.23
C ALA A 95 45.97 31.70 53.72
N ILE A 96 45.82 32.73 54.54
CA ILE A 96 46.63 33.94 54.47
C ILE A 96 48.09 33.47 54.35
N PRO A 97 48.86 33.86 53.31
CA PRO A 97 50.22 33.39 53.15
C PRO A 97 51.03 33.75 54.40
N ALA A 98 51.61 32.74 55.06
CA ALA A 98 52.30 32.86 56.34
C ALA A 98 53.66 33.60 56.26
N ASN A 99 53.99 34.21 55.13
CA ASN A 99 55.20 35.03 54.96
C ASN A 99 54.81 36.47 54.60
N LEU A 100 54.49 37.26 55.63
CA LEU A 100 54.21 38.70 55.56
C LEU A 100 55.37 39.53 56.15
N THR A 101 56.63 39.18 55.87
CA THR A 101 57.78 39.88 56.48
C THR A 101 58.17 41.21 55.80
N ARG A 102 57.52 41.62 54.70
CA ARG A 102 57.59 43.01 54.19
C ARG A 102 56.51 43.30 53.14
N VAL A 103 55.32 43.72 53.57
CA VAL A 103 54.23 44.14 52.66
C VAL A 103 53.58 45.42 53.19
N PRO A 104 53.25 46.43 52.36
CA PRO A 104 52.58 47.65 52.82
C PRO A 104 51.19 47.37 53.43
N ASN A 105 50.82 48.08 54.51
CA ASN A 105 49.52 47.95 55.19
C ASN A 105 48.31 48.08 54.24
N ALA A 106 48.40 48.94 53.23
CA ALA A 106 47.36 49.11 52.21
C ALA A 106 47.15 47.84 51.36
N LEU A 107 48.21 47.08 51.09
CA LEU A 107 48.14 45.83 50.35
C LEU A 107 47.61 44.69 51.25
N ALA A 108 47.98 44.65 52.53
CA ALA A 108 47.44 43.68 53.50
C ALA A 108 45.92 43.83 53.72
N SER A 109 45.43 45.07 53.86
CA SER A 109 43.99 45.36 53.99
C SER A 109 43.21 45.00 52.70
N ARG A 110 43.77 45.30 51.52
CA ARG A 110 43.17 44.91 50.23
C ARG A 110 43.09 43.39 50.07
N ILE A 111 44.12 42.66 50.49
CA ILE A 111 44.14 41.19 50.44
C ILE A 111 43.09 40.60 51.40
N ALA A 112 42.98 41.13 52.63
CA ALA A 112 41.98 40.68 53.61
C ALA A 112 40.54 40.96 53.14
N LEU A 113 40.26 42.16 52.61
CA LEU A 113 38.95 42.51 52.07
C LEU A 113 38.60 41.66 50.84
N ALA A 114 39.57 41.43 49.94
CA ALA A 114 39.39 40.54 48.79
C ALA A 114 39.09 39.10 49.22
N GLY A 115 39.74 38.62 50.30
CA GLY A 115 39.46 37.32 50.91
C GLY A 115 38.03 37.23 51.44
N ILE A 116 37.59 38.19 52.27
CA ILE A 116 36.22 38.23 52.82
C ILE A 116 35.18 38.32 51.71
N GLN A 117 35.38 39.18 50.71
CA GLN A 117 34.46 39.32 49.58
C GLN A 117 34.38 38.03 48.75
N LYS A 118 35.48 37.29 48.62
CA LYS A 118 35.51 35.98 47.97
C LYS A 118 34.71 34.95 48.78
N THR A 119 35.00 34.78 50.07
CA THR A 119 34.29 33.83 50.94
C THR A 119 32.79 34.15 51.05
N ASN A 120 32.42 35.43 51.13
CA ASN A 120 31.01 35.84 51.15
C ASN A 120 30.29 35.49 49.83
N ARG A 121 30.97 35.65 48.68
CA ARG A 121 30.42 35.24 47.37
C ARG A 121 30.24 33.73 47.28
N GLU A 122 31.24 32.96 47.71
CA GLU A 122 31.20 31.49 47.72
C GLU A 122 30.10 30.97 48.67
N PHE A 123 29.94 31.60 49.84
CA PHE A 123 28.88 31.27 50.79
C PHE A 123 27.49 31.55 50.23
N LEU A 124 27.28 32.73 49.60
CA LEU A 124 26.01 33.06 48.93
C LEU A 124 25.71 32.12 47.76
N GLN A 125 26.71 31.73 46.98
CA GLN A 125 26.54 30.75 45.91
C GLN A 125 26.14 29.37 46.45
N LEU A 126 26.79 28.91 47.53
CA LEU A 126 26.41 27.66 48.17
C LEU A 126 25.01 27.71 48.77
N GLN A 127 24.59 28.84 49.35
CA GLN A 127 23.21 29.05 49.78
C GLN A 127 22.20 28.92 48.63
N VAL A 128 22.53 29.49 47.45
CA VAL A 128 21.68 29.36 46.25
C VAL A 128 21.62 27.90 45.78
N ARG A 129 22.74 27.18 45.78
CA ARG A 129 22.78 25.74 45.43
C ARG A 129 21.97 24.89 46.40
N LEU A 130 22.12 25.12 47.71
CA LEU A 130 21.35 24.44 48.76
C LEU A 130 19.86 24.70 48.63
N ALA A 131 19.46 25.94 48.35
CA ALA A 131 18.06 26.29 48.13
C ALA A 131 17.49 25.69 46.84
N ALA A 132 18.29 25.63 45.78
CA ALA A 132 17.88 25.07 44.49
C ALA A 132 17.93 23.53 44.44
N GLY A 133 18.66 22.88 45.35
CA GLY A 133 18.93 21.44 45.34
C GLY A 133 19.84 20.99 44.20
N LYS A 134 20.51 21.92 43.51
CA LYS A 134 21.33 21.67 42.31
C LYS A 134 22.77 22.12 42.51
N GLU A 135 23.72 21.31 42.05
CA GLU A 135 25.16 21.62 42.09
C GLU A 135 25.50 22.85 41.24
N PHE A 136 24.78 23.06 40.13
CA PHE A 136 24.87 24.28 39.31
C PHE A 136 23.48 24.70 38.83
N THR A 137 23.25 26.02 38.81
CA THR A 137 21.98 26.63 38.42
C THR A 137 22.08 27.43 37.12
N ARG A 138 23.30 27.83 36.73
CA ARG A 138 23.57 28.63 35.54
C ARG A 138 24.56 27.93 34.61
N PRO A 139 24.39 28.05 33.28
CA PRO A 139 25.37 27.54 32.32
C PRO A 139 26.80 28.07 32.52
N SER A 140 26.94 29.28 33.07
CA SER A 140 28.23 29.87 33.39
C SER A 140 28.97 29.20 34.56
N GLU A 141 28.26 28.45 35.41
CA GLU A 141 28.84 27.75 36.57
C GLU A 141 29.44 26.40 36.17
N ASN A 142 28.84 25.71 35.21
CA ASN A 142 29.38 24.50 34.59
C ASN A 142 28.84 24.36 33.16
N ALA A 143 29.63 24.78 32.17
CA ALA A 143 29.22 24.75 30.76
C ALA A 143 29.05 23.32 30.23
N ILE A 144 29.95 22.41 30.61
CA ILE A 144 29.92 21.01 30.17
C ILE A 144 28.70 20.32 30.79
N GLY A 145 28.55 20.40 32.12
CA GLY A 145 27.42 19.82 32.84
C GLY A 145 26.07 20.36 32.38
N SER A 146 25.98 21.66 32.08
CA SER A 146 24.75 22.25 31.55
C SER A 146 24.42 21.79 30.13
N SER A 147 25.44 21.61 29.28
CA SER A 147 25.23 21.06 27.93
C SER A 147 24.78 19.60 27.96
N THR A 148 25.35 18.77 28.85
CA THR A 148 24.97 17.36 29.00
C THR A 148 23.57 17.23 29.59
N VAL A 149 23.22 18.03 30.60
CA VAL A 149 21.86 18.08 31.16
C VAL A 149 20.84 18.47 30.09
N SER A 150 21.14 19.47 29.25
CA SER A 150 20.22 19.88 28.18
C SER A 150 19.98 18.78 27.15
N VAL A 151 21.00 17.99 26.80
CA VAL A 151 20.84 16.85 25.90
C VAL A 151 20.00 15.75 26.56
N LEU A 152 20.20 15.50 27.86
CA LEU A 152 19.40 14.54 28.62
C LEU A 152 17.95 15.01 28.77
N ASP A 153 17.70 16.29 28.98
CA ASP A 153 16.34 16.85 29.06
C ASP A 153 15.59 16.69 27.73
N ASP A 154 16.24 16.97 26.57
CA ASP A 154 15.65 16.70 25.24
C ASP A 154 15.38 15.19 25.05
N ALA A 155 16.32 14.33 25.50
CA ALA A 155 16.15 12.89 25.43
C ALA A 155 14.99 12.39 26.31
N ILE A 156 14.79 12.96 27.51
CA ILE A 156 13.69 12.64 28.42
C ILE A 156 12.37 13.13 27.82
N GLU A 157 12.29 14.36 27.33
CA GLU A 157 11.06 14.91 26.73
C GLU A 157 10.59 14.08 25.52
N ARG A 158 11.53 13.67 24.66
CA ARG A 158 11.23 12.77 23.54
C ARG A 158 10.75 11.39 24.00
N ARG A 159 11.31 10.85 25.08
CA ARG A 159 10.84 9.58 25.67
C ARG A 159 9.45 9.71 26.25
N ASP A 160 9.17 10.77 27.01
CA ASP A 160 7.85 11.04 27.55
C ASP A 160 6.80 11.15 26.43
N GLN A 161 7.16 11.79 25.31
CA GLN A 161 6.30 11.81 24.12
C GLN A 161 6.09 10.42 23.52
N ARG A 162 7.14 9.59 23.43
CA ARG A 162 7.01 8.20 22.94
C ARG A 162 6.17 7.33 23.86
N VAL A 163 6.29 7.44 25.18
CA VAL A 163 5.45 6.72 26.15
C VAL A 163 3.98 7.12 25.97
N ARG A 164 3.68 8.41 25.76
CA ARG A 164 2.31 8.86 25.42
C ARG A 164 1.82 8.25 24.10
N ASN A 165 2.66 8.21 23.06
CA ASN A 165 2.31 7.62 21.77
C ASN A 165 2.07 6.09 21.89
N LEU A 166 2.92 5.38 22.64
CA LEU A 166 2.79 3.95 22.91
C LEU A 166 1.53 3.63 23.72
N SER A 167 1.20 4.42 24.75
CA SER A 167 -0.05 4.28 25.50
C SER A 167 -1.29 4.48 24.60
N GLN A 168 -1.23 5.43 23.65
CA GLN A 168 -2.30 5.59 22.66
C GLN A 168 -2.38 4.41 21.69
N ALA A 169 -1.25 3.87 21.25
CA ALA A 169 -1.19 2.68 20.40
C ALA A 169 -1.77 1.46 21.12
N ASP A 170 -1.41 1.23 22.38
CA ASP A 170 -1.94 0.15 23.23
C ASP A 170 -3.47 0.24 23.37
N ALA A 171 -4.00 1.43 23.72
CA ALA A 171 -5.44 1.65 23.81
C ALA A 171 -6.17 1.36 22.48
N THR A 172 -5.55 1.72 21.36
CA THR A 172 -6.11 1.50 20.02
C THR A 172 -6.10 0.01 19.67
N LEU A 173 -4.99 -0.70 19.90
CA LEU A 173 -4.84 -2.13 19.66
C LEU A 173 -5.76 -2.97 20.54
N ASN A 174 -5.95 -2.59 21.82
CA ASN A 174 -6.88 -3.26 22.72
C ASN A 174 -8.34 -3.09 22.26
N SER A 175 -8.70 -1.90 21.76
CA SER A 175 -10.03 -1.67 21.19
C SER A 175 -10.24 -2.44 19.87
N LEU A 176 -9.19 -2.60 19.06
CA LEU A 176 -9.20 -3.43 17.86
C LEU A 176 -9.32 -4.93 18.19
N ASP A 177 -8.60 -5.44 19.20
CA ASP A 177 -8.73 -6.83 19.67
C ASP A 177 -10.17 -7.13 20.11
N ASN A 178 -10.78 -6.23 20.89
CA ASN A 178 -12.18 -6.36 21.30
C ASN A 178 -13.14 -6.36 20.11
N ALA A 179 -12.92 -5.48 19.11
CA ALA A 179 -13.75 -5.47 17.90
C ALA A 179 -13.62 -6.78 17.10
N LEU A 180 -12.42 -7.36 17.00
CA LEU A 180 -12.21 -8.66 16.36
C LEU A 180 -12.82 -9.82 17.17
N GLY A 181 -12.84 -9.71 18.51
CA GLY A 181 -13.61 -10.60 19.38
C GLY A 181 -15.10 -10.58 19.07
N ASP A 182 -15.71 -9.39 19.01
CA ASP A 182 -17.12 -9.21 18.65
C ASP A 182 -17.44 -9.80 17.27
N VAL A 183 -16.53 -9.64 16.29
CA VAL A 183 -16.66 -10.26 14.94
C VAL A 183 -16.68 -11.79 15.06
N SER A 184 -15.72 -12.39 15.77
CA SER A 184 -15.64 -13.84 15.93
C SER A 184 -16.91 -14.41 16.57
N ASP A 185 -17.45 -13.75 17.59
CA ASP A 185 -18.64 -14.21 18.29
C ASP A 185 -19.89 -14.16 17.38
N LEU A 186 -20.07 -13.07 16.62
CA LEU A 186 -21.16 -12.95 15.64
C LEU A 186 -21.09 -14.03 14.56
N LEU A 187 -19.89 -14.37 14.09
CA LEU A 187 -19.71 -15.39 13.06
C LEU A 187 -19.95 -16.80 13.57
N GLN A 188 -19.54 -17.10 14.82
CA GLN A 188 -19.85 -18.37 15.46
C GLN A 188 -21.37 -18.54 15.66
N GLU A 189 -22.07 -17.47 16.03
CA GLU A 189 -23.53 -17.49 16.17
C GLU A 189 -24.23 -17.73 14.82
N ALA A 190 -23.82 -17.01 13.76
CA ALA A 190 -24.34 -17.20 12.41
C ALA A 190 -24.08 -18.62 11.87
N ARG A 191 -22.89 -19.17 12.11
CA ARG A 191 -22.55 -20.57 11.77
C ARG A 191 -23.43 -21.55 12.54
N GLY A 192 -23.68 -21.31 13.82
CA GLY A 192 -24.60 -22.13 14.64
C GLY A 192 -26.02 -22.14 14.07
N ILE A 193 -26.52 -20.98 13.63
CA ILE A 193 -27.79 -20.88 12.91
C ILE A 193 -27.72 -21.73 11.64
N GLY A 194 -26.74 -21.52 10.76
CA GLY A 194 -26.59 -22.28 9.51
C GLY A 194 -26.64 -23.80 9.73
N LEU A 195 -25.83 -24.32 10.66
CA LEU A 195 -25.79 -25.75 11.01
C LEU A 195 -27.14 -26.29 11.51
N SER A 196 -27.88 -25.50 12.29
CA SER A 196 -29.19 -25.91 12.82
C SER A 196 -30.29 -25.97 11.75
N GLN A 197 -30.10 -25.32 10.59
CA GLN A 197 -31.09 -25.22 9.54
C GLN A 197 -30.91 -26.26 8.42
N ILE A 198 -29.85 -27.06 8.46
CA ILE A 198 -29.56 -28.12 7.48
C ILE A 198 -30.35 -29.40 7.84
N GLY A 199 -31.00 -30.01 6.84
CA GLY A 199 -31.70 -31.29 6.98
C GLY A 199 -33.17 -31.18 7.43
N VAL A 200 -33.75 -32.34 7.73
CA VAL A 200 -35.21 -32.59 7.88
C VAL A 200 -35.87 -31.94 9.12
N GLY A 201 -35.10 -31.30 9.99
CA GLY A 201 -35.56 -30.71 11.25
C GLY A 201 -36.04 -29.26 11.16
N SER A 202 -35.80 -28.57 10.04
CA SER A 202 -36.21 -27.18 9.84
C SER A 202 -37.08 -27.03 8.60
N ASP A 203 -38.16 -26.26 8.73
CA ASP A 203 -39.05 -25.92 7.63
C ASP A 203 -38.70 -24.55 7.00
N ASP A 204 -39.26 -24.33 5.82
CA ASP A 204 -39.06 -23.12 5.01
C ASP A 204 -39.52 -21.84 5.75
N ALA A 205 -40.53 -21.92 6.62
CA ALA A 205 -40.95 -20.78 7.44
C ALA A 205 -39.91 -20.44 8.53
N THR A 206 -39.36 -21.45 9.19
CA THR A 206 -38.31 -21.32 10.21
C THR A 206 -37.03 -20.74 9.59
N ARG A 207 -36.63 -21.24 8.41
CA ARG A 207 -35.46 -20.71 7.69
C ARG A 207 -35.60 -19.23 7.35
N ARG A 208 -36.77 -18.79 6.87
CA ARG A 208 -37.03 -17.35 6.62
C ARG A 208 -36.96 -16.50 7.89
N ASN A 209 -37.45 -17.01 9.02
CA ASN A 209 -37.33 -16.30 10.30
C ASN A 209 -35.86 -16.17 10.71
N GLN A 210 -35.06 -17.23 10.56
CA GLN A 210 -33.62 -17.19 10.85
C GLN A 210 -32.86 -16.25 9.92
N ALA A 211 -33.26 -16.11 8.65
CA ALA A 211 -32.67 -15.12 7.76
C ALA A 211 -32.79 -13.68 8.30
N THR A 212 -33.88 -13.36 9.01
CA THR A 212 -34.07 -12.03 9.66
C THR A 212 -33.11 -11.84 10.84
N VAL A 213 -32.74 -12.92 11.53
CA VAL A 213 -31.71 -12.89 12.58
C VAL A 213 -30.35 -12.63 11.95
N ILE A 214 -30.02 -13.30 10.83
CA ILE A 214 -28.78 -13.06 10.09
C ILE A 214 -28.71 -11.60 9.58
N ASP A 215 -29.81 -10.99 9.14
CA ASP A 215 -29.84 -9.56 8.80
C ASP A 215 -29.49 -8.65 9.99
N SER A 216 -29.97 -9.00 11.19
CA SER A 216 -29.64 -8.25 12.40
C SER A 216 -28.16 -8.41 12.76
N MET A 217 -27.59 -9.61 12.59
CA MET A 217 -26.17 -9.86 12.75
C MET A 217 -25.32 -9.10 11.73
N LEU A 218 -25.77 -9.01 10.47
CA LEU A 218 -25.10 -8.24 9.42
C LEU A 218 -25.00 -6.76 9.80
N ASN A 219 -26.09 -6.18 10.32
CA ASN A 219 -26.10 -4.79 10.78
C ASN A 219 -25.17 -4.58 11.99
N SER A 220 -25.17 -5.51 12.95
CA SER A 220 -24.23 -5.50 14.08
C SER A 220 -22.79 -5.59 13.61
N LEU A 221 -22.49 -6.49 12.66
CA LEU A 221 -21.17 -6.66 12.08
C LEU A 221 -20.70 -5.38 11.38
N LEU A 222 -21.57 -4.73 10.60
CA LEU A 222 -21.27 -3.45 9.96
C LEU A 222 -20.95 -2.36 10.99
N SER A 223 -21.69 -2.31 12.10
CA SER A 223 -21.41 -1.39 13.21
C SER A 223 -20.06 -1.65 13.88
N VAL A 224 -19.65 -2.93 14.02
CA VAL A 224 -18.33 -3.28 14.57
C VAL A 224 -17.23 -2.92 13.57
N ALA A 225 -17.45 -3.20 12.29
CA ALA A 225 -16.50 -2.93 11.22
C ALA A 225 -16.24 -1.44 10.98
N ASN A 226 -17.21 -0.58 11.31
CA ASN A 226 -17.08 0.88 11.23
C ASN A 226 -16.74 1.56 12.57
N ARG A 227 -16.49 0.79 13.63
CA ARG A 227 -16.14 1.32 14.95
C ARG A 227 -14.89 2.20 14.88
N ASP A 228 -14.94 3.35 15.56
CA ASP A 228 -13.84 4.29 15.67
C ASP A 228 -13.42 4.53 17.12
N LEU A 229 -12.17 4.99 17.28
CA LEU A 229 -11.69 5.59 18.51
C LEU A 229 -11.06 6.94 18.19
N ARG A 230 -11.70 8.03 18.66
CA ARG A 230 -11.22 9.41 18.44
C ARG A 230 -11.07 9.75 16.95
N GLY A 231 -11.98 9.25 16.10
CA GLY A 231 -11.95 9.50 14.65
C GLY A 231 -10.93 8.64 13.88
N ILE A 232 -10.38 7.61 14.50
CA ILE A 232 -9.54 6.58 13.85
C ILE A 232 -10.39 5.32 13.72
N HIS A 233 -10.76 4.95 12.49
CA HIS A 233 -11.41 3.68 12.19
C HIS A 233 -10.38 2.56 12.08
N PHE A 234 -10.61 1.46 12.80
CA PHE A 234 -9.57 0.44 12.95
C PHE A 234 -9.34 -0.41 11.69
N PHE A 235 -10.37 -0.59 10.86
CA PHE A 235 -10.35 -1.45 9.67
C PHE A 235 -10.12 -0.68 8.35
N GLY A 236 -9.83 0.62 8.43
CA GLY A 236 -9.59 1.48 7.26
C GLY A 236 -8.20 1.36 6.64
N GLY A 237 -7.31 0.55 7.22
CA GLY A 237 -5.89 0.54 6.84
C GLY A 237 -5.26 1.91 7.09
N ASP A 238 -4.66 2.47 6.05
CA ASP A 238 -4.04 3.80 6.04
C ASP A 238 -5.10 4.92 5.97
N ARG A 239 -6.30 4.65 5.44
CA ARG A 239 -7.42 5.61 5.35
C ARG A 239 -8.26 5.57 6.63
N HIS A 240 -7.63 5.87 7.75
CA HIS A 240 -8.24 5.74 9.07
C HIS A 240 -9.27 6.84 9.41
N SER A 241 -9.34 7.95 8.66
CA SER A 241 -10.20 9.10 8.98
C SER A 241 -11.58 9.07 8.33
N ALA A 242 -11.88 8.02 7.56
CA ALA A 242 -13.16 7.86 6.86
C ALA A 242 -13.75 6.48 7.19
N GLU A 243 -15.07 6.38 7.12
CA GLU A 243 -15.77 5.12 7.37
C GLU A 243 -15.30 4.05 6.37
N PRO A 244 -14.79 2.89 6.85
CA PRO A 244 -14.17 1.91 5.98
C PRO A 244 -15.19 1.14 5.14
N PHE A 245 -16.41 0.92 5.64
CA PHE A 245 -17.47 0.22 4.94
C PHE A 245 -18.67 1.13 4.72
N ALA A 246 -19.12 1.24 3.48
CA ALA A 246 -20.33 1.98 3.12
C ALA A 246 -21.31 1.08 2.35
N PRO A 247 -22.61 1.14 2.66
CA PRO A 247 -23.62 0.47 1.83
C PRO A 247 -23.63 1.10 0.44
N MET A 248 -23.60 0.27 -0.60
CA MET A 248 -23.64 0.72 -1.98
C MET A 248 -24.34 -0.33 -2.83
N LEU A 249 -25.39 0.09 -3.54
CA LEU A 249 -26.34 -0.85 -4.18
C LEU A 249 -26.88 -1.84 -3.14
N ASP A 250 -27.03 -3.12 -3.50
CA ASP A 250 -27.43 -4.20 -2.60
C ASP A 250 -26.24 -4.84 -1.83
N GLY A 251 -25.06 -4.23 -1.89
CA GLY A 251 -23.83 -4.73 -1.27
C GLY A 251 -23.17 -3.73 -0.30
N ILE A 252 -22.02 -4.14 0.24
CA ILE A 252 -21.21 -3.33 1.13
C ILE A 252 -19.86 -3.06 0.46
N ARG A 253 -19.56 -1.78 0.22
CA ARG A 253 -18.30 -1.36 -0.38
C ARG A 253 -17.24 -1.11 0.67
N TYR A 254 -16.04 -1.65 0.46
CA TYR A 254 -14.86 -1.27 1.24
C TYR A 254 -14.12 -0.09 0.59
N ILE A 255 -13.83 0.95 1.38
CA ILE A 255 -13.21 2.21 0.93
C ILE A 255 -11.82 2.41 1.57
N GLY A 256 -11.37 1.51 2.43
CA GLY A 256 -10.03 1.54 3.01
C GLY A 256 -8.93 1.20 2.00
N SER A 257 -7.69 1.47 2.38
CA SER A 257 -6.51 1.13 1.56
C SER A 257 -5.27 0.97 2.43
N GLY A 258 -4.29 0.22 1.93
CA GLY A 258 -3.00 0.04 2.60
C GLY A 258 -3.07 -0.88 3.81
N GLU A 259 -1.92 -1.12 4.43
CA GLU A 259 -1.76 -2.16 5.46
C GLU A 259 -2.11 -1.68 6.88
N GLY A 260 -2.09 -0.36 7.13
CA GLY A 260 -2.37 0.20 8.45
C GLY A 260 -1.47 1.37 8.83
N MET A 261 -2.01 2.24 9.69
CA MET A 261 -1.38 3.46 10.18
C MET A 261 -0.13 3.15 11.02
N LEU A 262 1.00 3.74 10.64
CA LEU A 262 2.23 3.76 11.43
C LEU A 262 2.23 4.97 12.38
N GLY A 263 2.76 4.79 13.58
CA GLY A 263 2.96 5.85 14.56
C GLY A 263 4.43 6.03 14.92
N ASP A 264 4.80 7.20 15.45
CA ASP A 264 6.12 7.38 16.06
C ASP A 264 6.16 6.69 17.44
N LEU A 265 6.52 5.41 17.41
CA LEU A 265 6.58 4.52 18.57
C LEU A 265 8.03 4.19 18.98
N GLY A 266 9.02 4.90 18.44
CA GLY A 266 10.44 4.63 18.67
C GLY A 266 10.85 3.20 18.29
N LEU A 267 11.14 2.37 19.28
CA LEU A 267 11.56 0.97 19.11
C LEU A 267 10.47 0.07 18.49
N ALA A 268 9.21 0.51 18.53
CA ALA A 268 8.08 -0.16 17.88
C ALA A 268 7.60 0.58 16.61
N SER A 269 8.47 1.34 15.93
CA SER A 269 8.11 2.16 14.76
C SER A 269 7.44 1.41 13.61
N ASP A 270 7.71 0.10 13.46
CA ASP A 270 7.07 -0.74 12.43
C ASP A 270 5.70 -1.30 12.86
N VAL A 271 5.23 -1.03 14.09
CA VAL A 271 3.93 -1.52 14.56
C VAL A 271 2.82 -0.65 13.97
N ARG A 272 2.00 -1.27 13.12
CA ARG A 272 0.76 -0.68 12.59
C ARG A 272 -0.35 -0.78 13.62
N VAL A 273 -0.97 0.34 13.97
CA VAL A 273 -2.02 0.42 15.00
C VAL A 273 -3.44 0.20 14.46
N THR A 274 -3.60 0.24 13.14
CA THR A 274 -4.82 -0.19 12.42
C THR A 274 -4.51 -1.39 11.53
N ILE A 275 -5.56 -2.01 11.00
CA ILE A 275 -5.48 -3.15 10.08
C ILE A 275 -6.34 -2.86 8.84
N SER A 276 -6.03 -3.49 7.71
CA SER A 276 -6.90 -3.46 6.54
C SER A 276 -8.08 -4.42 6.73
N ALA A 277 -9.23 -4.08 6.15
CA ALA A 277 -10.35 -5.01 6.11
C ALA A 277 -10.12 -6.18 5.14
N GLU A 278 -9.14 -6.07 4.24
CA GLU A 278 -8.70 -7.20 3.43
C GLU A 278 -8.13 -8.30 4.34
N GLN A 279 -7.25 -7.93 5.28
CA GLN A 279 -6.68 -8.89 6.23
C GLN A 279 -7.74 -9.38 7.24
N ALA A 280 -8.58 -8.49 7.78
CA ALA A 280 -9.55 -8.85 8.81
C ALA A 280 -10.82 -9.54 8.29
N PHE A 281 -11.34 -9.11 7.14
CA PHE A 281 -12.65 -9.52 6.62
C PHE A 281 -12.62 -10.12 5.21
N GLY A 282 -11.47 -10.17 4.53
CA GLY A 282 -11.39 -10.61 3.13
C GLY A 282 -12.08 -9.65 2.15
N ALA A 283 -12.25 -8.37 2.53
CA ALA A 283 -13.15 -7.43 1.85
C ALA A 283 -12.80 -7.08 0.38
N LEU A 284 -11.69 -7.59 -0.18
CA LEU A 284 -11.17 -7.25 -1.52
C LEU A 284 -10.73 -8.47 -2.37
N SER A 285 -11.15 -9.68 -2.03
CA SER A 285 -10.72 -10.93 -2.68
C SER A 285 -11.36 -11.20 -4.05
N GLY A 286 -12.48 -10.56 -4.39
CA GLY A 286 -13.17 -10.77 -5.66
C GLY A 286 -12.44 -10.07 -6.81
N ARG A 287 -11.62 -10.79 -7.57
CA ARG A 287 -10.84 -10.22 -8.68
C ARG A 287 -10.96 -11.09 -9.94
N VAL A 288 -11.32 -10.47 -11.05
CA VAL A 288 -11.07 -11.03 -12.39
C VAL A 288 -9.60 -10.77 -12.69
N GLN A 289 -8.84 -11.84 -12.86
CA GLN A 289 -7.44 -11.73 -13.27
C GLN A 289 -7.34 -11.78 -14.79
N GLY A 290 -6.53 -10.89 -15.36
CA GLY A 290 -6.27 -10.91 -16.78
C GLY A 290 -5.72 -12.25 -17.24
N GLU A 291 -6.31 -12.85 -18.26
CA GLU A 291 -5.86 -14.15 -18.79
C GLU A 291 -4.77 -14.00 -19.87
N ARG A 292 -4.55 -12.78 -20.36
CA ARG A 292 -3.73 -12.50 -21.53
C ARG A 292 -2.66 -11.45 -21.21
N ASP A 293 -1.45 -11.67 -21.71
CA ASP A 293 -0.42 -10.63 -21.79
C ASP A 293 -0.79 -9.67 -22.93
N LEU A 294 -0.97 -8.39 -22.60
CA LEU A 294 -1.42 -7.36 -23.53
C LEU A 294 -0.27 -6.61 -24.20
N ASP A 295 0.97 -6.89 -23.77
CA ASP A 295 2.25 -6.49 -24.39
C ASP A 295 2.16 -5.23 -25.29
N PRO A 296 2.06 -4.03 -24.71
CA PRO A 296 1.89 -2.80 -25.47
C PRO A 296 3.09 -2.47 -26.36
N SER A 297 2.85 -1.84 -27.51
CA SER A 297 3.92 -1.28 -28.33
C SER A 297 4.68 -0.16 -27.61
N MET A 298 6.01 -0.17 -27.70
CA MET A 298 6.87 0.88 -27.17
C MET A 298 6.74 2.19 -27.95
N LEU A 299 7.01 3.29 -27.26
CA LEU A 299 7.28 4.59 -27.84
C LEU A 299 8.74 4.99 -27.55
N PRO A 300 9.34 5.92 -28.30
CA PRO A 300 10.65 6.47 -27.92
C PRO A 300 10.68 7.05 -26.50
N ALA A 301 9.53 7.51 -25.99
CA ALA A 301 9.40 8.01 -24.62
C ALA A 301 9.25 6.93 -23.53
N THR A 302 9.08 5.66 -23.91
CA THR A 302 8.98 4.53 -22.97
C THR A 302 10.28 4.41 -22.18
N ARG A 303 10.19 4.32 -20.85
CA ARG A 303 11.37 4.27 -19.98
C ARG A 303 11.98 2.87 -19.96
N LEU A 304 13.29 2.77 -19.78
CA LEU A 304 13.95 1.46 -19.64
C LEU A 304 13.46 0.69 -18.40
N SER A 305 13.05 1.40 -17.33
CA SER A 305 12.43 0.80 -16.14
C SER A 305 11.05 0.18 -16.39
N GLU A 306 10.39 0.61 -17.48
CA GLU A 306 9.09 0.11 -17.92
C GLU A 306 9.23 -1.12 -18.83
N LEU A 307 10.46 -1.57 -19.13
CA LEU A 307 10.70 -2.78 -19.89
C LEU A 307 11.03 -3.94 -18.96
N ARG A 308 10.45 -5.12 -19.20
CA ARG A 308 10.87 -6.36 -18.52
C ARG A 308 12.15 -6.92 -19.13
N GLY A 309 12.52 -6.48 -20.33
CA GLY A 309 13.69 -6.92 -21.06
C GLY A 309 13.53 -8.34 -21.61
N ALA A 310 14.34 -8.69 -22.61
CA ALA A 310 14.22 -9.96 -23.31
C ALA A 310 14.45 -11.20 -22.42
N ASN A 311 15.18 -11.03 -21.32
CA ASN A 311 15.46 -12.09 -20.35
C ASN A 311 14.53 -12.04 -19.12
N GLY A 312 13.56 -11.12 -19.06
CA GLY A 312 12.62 -10.97 -17.96
C GLY A 312 13.22 -10.44 -16.64
N ARG A 313 14.43 -9.87 -16.67
CA ARG A 313 15.14 -9.34 -15.48
C ARG A 313 15.14 -7.81 -15.37
N GLY A 314 14.43 -7.14 -16.26
CA GLY A 314 14.52 -5.70 -16.47
C GLY A 314 15.75 -5.31 -17.30
N VAL A 315 15.73 -4.08 -17.83
CA VAL A 315 16.84 -3.55 -18.62
C VAL A 315 17.83 -2.82 -17.71
N HIS A 316 19.04 -3.36 -17.59
CA HIS A 316 20.13 -2.69 -16.88
C HIS A 316 21.01 -1.94 -17.88
N ALA A 317 20.93 -0.61 -17.84
CA ALA A 317 21.69 0.25 -18.73
C ALA A 317 23.20 0.18 -18.42
N GLY A 318 24.02 0.02 -19.45
CA GLY A 318 25.45 -0.23 -19.33
C GLY A 318 26.16 -0.14 -20.68
N VAL A 319 27.38 -0.66 -20.76
CA VAL A 319 28.20 -0.58 -21.99
C VAL A 319 27.96 -1.80 -22.87
N ILE A 320 27.68 -1.57 -24.15
CA ILE A 320 27.57 -2.60 -25.18
C ILE A 320 28.69 -2.46 -26.21
N GLU A 321 29.01 -3.57 -26.89
CA GLU A 321 29.98 -3.59 -27.98
C GLU A 321 29.28 -3.81 -29.31
N ILE A 322 29.57 -2.95 -30.28
CA ILE A 322 29.01 -2.99 -31.63
C ILE A 322 30.16 -3.14 -32.62
N ASP A 323 30.11 -4.19 -33.42
CA ASP A 323 31.06 -4.47 -34.48
C ASP A 323 30.37 -4.24 -35.83
N VAL A 324 30.74 -3.16 -36.51
CA VAL A 324 30.23 -2.82 -37.85
C VAL A 324 31.30 -3.19 -38.88
N ASN A 325 31.08 -4.30 -39.59
CA ASN A 325 31.98 -4.79 -40.65
C ASN A 325 33.46 -4.90 -40.22
N GLY A 326 33.73 -5.34 -38.98
CA GLY A 326 35.07 -5.50 -38.41
C GLY A 326 35.57 -4.30 -37.59
N THR A 327 34.82 -3.19 -37.55
CA THR A 327 35.15 -2.02 -36.72
C THR A 327 34.38 -2.09 -35.41
N ILE A 328 35.10 -2.37 -34.32
CA ILE A 328 34.54 -2.49 -32.98
C ILE A 328 34.45 -1.12 -32.30
N SER A 329 33.27 -0.76 -31.83
CA SER A 329 32.97 0.45 -31.05
C SER A 329 32.24 0.09 -29.76
N GLN A 330 32.56 0.79 -28.68
CA GLN A 330 31.83 0.67 -27.41
C GLN A 330 30.81 1.82 -27.29
N VAL A 331 29.57 1.48 -26.92
CA VAL A 331 28.49 2.45 -26.68
C VAL A 331 28.10 2.39 -25.22
N ASP A 332 28.21 3.53 -24.53
CA ASP A 332 27.81 3.67 -23.14
C ASP A 332 26.35 4.11 -23.06
N LEU A 333 25.48 3.21 -22.59
CA LEU A 333 24.06 3.48 -22.38
C LEU A 333 23.74 3.79 -20.92
N SER A 334 24.72 3.93 -20.02
CA SER A 334 24.48 4.10 -18.57
C SER A 334 23.66 5.33 -18.19
N GLN A 335 23.56 6.33 -19.08
CA GLN A 335 22.76 7.54 -18.90
C GLN A 335 21.44 7.52 -19.71
N ALA A 336 21.13 6.42 -20.38
CA ALA A 336 19.88 6.28 -21.11
C ALA A 336 18.71 6.03 -20.14
N ASP A 337 17.69 6.89 -20.18
CA ASP A 337 16.49 6.75 -19.36
C ASP A 337 15.34 6.12 -20.16
N SER A 338 15.31 6.35 -21.48
CA SER A 338 14.25 5.93 -22.40
C SER A 338 14.76 5.10 -23.57
N VAL A 339 13.83 4.39 -24.24
CA VAL A 339 14.11 3.67 -25.49
C VAL A 339 14.63 4.64 -26.55
N GLY A 340 14.14 5.89 -26.59
CA GLY A 340 14.61 6.92 -27.49
C GLY A 340 16.10 7.24 -27.31
N ASP A 341 16.55 7.38 -26.06
CA ASP A 341 17.97 7.61 -25.76
C ASP A 341 18.85 6.43 -26.24
N VAL A 342 18.37 5.20 -26.08
CA VAL A 342 19.03 4.00 -26.58
C VAL A 342 19.09 4.00 -28.11
N LEU A 343 17.97 4.28 -28.78
CA LEU A 343 17.91 4.33 -30.24
C LEU A 343 18.82 5.43 -30.80
N ASP A 344 18.86 6.60 -30.17
CA ASP A 344 19.71 7.71 -30.59
C ASP A 344 21.20 7.36 -30.42
N ALA A 345 21.58 6.77 -29.28
CA ALA A 345 22.95 6.32 -29.04
C ALA A 345 23.39 5.21 -30.01
N LEU A 346 22.51 4.24 -30.28
CA LEU A 346 22.76 3.16 -31.24
C LEU A 346 22.86 3.68 -32.68
N ASN A 347 21.93 4.54 -33.10
CA ASN A 347 21.97 5.14 -34.43
C ASN A 347 23.24 5.96 -34.62
N ALA A 348 23.63 6.79 -33.65
CA ALA A 348 24.86 7.58 -33.72
C ALA A 348 26.11 6.68 -33.85
N ALA A 349 26.17 5.56 -33.11
CA ALA A 349 27.30 4.65 -33.13
C ALA A 349 27.39 3.85 -34.45
N VAL A 350 26.26 3.35 -34.95
CA VAL A 350 26.23 2.55 -36.18
C VAL A 350 26.46 3.45 -37.41
N GLN A 351 25.83 4.62 -37.46
CA GLN A 351 25.92 5.55 -38.60
C GLN A 351 27.30 6.21 -38.76
N ALA A 352 28.14 6.15 -37.72
CA ALA A 352 29.54 6.57 -37.83
C ALA A 352 30.34 5.71 -38.83
N THR A 353 29.95 4.43 -39.00
CA THR A 353 30.62 3.49 -39.91
C THR A 353 29.74 3.11 -41.11
N ASP A 354 28.42 3.03 -40.93
CA ASP A 354 27.45 2.77 -41.99
C ASP A 354 26.33 3.84 -42.00
N PRO A 355 26.51 4.95 -42.75
CA PRO A 355 25.53 6.05 -42.77
C PRO A 355 24.12 5.67 -43.25
N GLY A 356 23.96 4.51 -43.92
CA GLY A 356 22.67 4.02 -44.40
C GLY A 356 21.94 3.11 -43.41
N ALA A 357 22.56 2.74 -42.29
CA ALA A 357 21.95 1.87 -41.30
C ALA A 357 20.96 2.60 -40.38
N VAL A 358 19.89 1.90 -40.02
CA VAL A 358 18.83 2.41 -39.14
C VAL A 358 18.55 1.41 -38.02
N VAL A 359 18.54 1.90 -36.79
CA VAL A 359 18.03 1.21 -35.62
C VAL A 359 16.72 1.88 -35.21
N SER A 360 15.62 1.13 -35.19
CA SER A 360 14.29 1.66 -34.88
C SER A 360 13.50 0.69 -34.01
N ILE A 361 12.34 1.12 -33.52
CA ILE A 361 11.33 0.19 -33.00
C ILE A 361 10.77 -0.59 -34.21
N ASP A 362 10.52 -1.88 -34.03
CA ASP A 362 9.90 -2.70 -35.08
C ASP A 362 8.48 -2.20 -35.37
N ALA A 363 8.16 -1.99 -36.65
CA ALA A 363 6.86 -1.44 -37.04
C ALA A 363 5.74 -2.48 -37.08
N ALA A 364 6.05 -3.78 -37.05
CA ALA A 364 5.06 -4.85 -37.10
C ALA A 364 4.52 -5.20 -35.72
N THR A 365 5.40 -5.32 -34.73
CA THR A 365 5.04 -5.71 -33.36
C THR A 365 5.17 -4.56 -32.35
N GLY A 366 6.09 -3.61 -32.55
CA GLY A 366 6.26 -2.45 -31.66
C GLY A 366 6.91 -2.75 -30.30
N ASP A 367 7.13 -4.00 -29.96
CA ASP A 367 7.65 -4.54 -28.69
C ASP A 367 9.18 -4.78 -28.68
N ARG A 368 9.82 -4.68 -29.85
CA ARG A 368 11.23 -5.03 -30.08
C ARG A 368 11.98 -3.97 -30.89
N ILE A 369 13.30 -4.03 -30.83
CA ILE A 369 14.19 -3.16 -31.61
C ILE A 369 14.57 -3.86 -32.92
N ALA A 370 14.41 -3.15 -34.04
CA ALA A 370 14.81 -3.56 -35.37
C ALA A 370 16.13 -2.88 -35.78
N VAL A 371 17.02 -3.65 -36.39
CA VAL A 371 18.29 -3.17 -36.96
C VAL A 371 18.28 -3.44 -38.45
N THR A 372 18.48 -2.40 -39.25
CA THR A 372 18.53 -2.45 -40.71
C THR A 372 19.89 -1.95 -41.18
N PRO A 373 20.89 -2.83 -41.38
CA PRO A 373 22.17 -2.44 -41.94
C PRO A 373 22.10 -2.26 -43.46
N SER A 374 23.03 -1.49 -44.04
CA SER A 374 23.16 -1.35 -45.49
C SER A 374 23.51 -2.67 -46.17
N ALA A 375 23.17 -2.81 -47.45
CA ALA A 375 23.49 -4.01 -48.22
C ALA A 375 25.02 -4.27 -48.24
N GLY A 376 25.43 -5.46 -47.82
CA GLY A 376 26.84 -5.87 -47.74
C GLY A 376 27.56 -5.50 -46.43
N VAL A 377 26.89 -4.87 -45.46
CA VAL A 377 27.42 -4.55 -44.13
C VAL A 377 26.76 -5.45 -43.08
N SER A 378 27.54 -6.17 -42.27
CA SER A 378 27.02 -6.91 -41.11
C SER A 378 27.28 -6.14 -39.82
N ILE A 379 26.28 -6.09 -38.94
CA ILE A 379 26.40 -5.53 -37.59
C ILE A 379 26.32 -6.68 -36.59
N VAL A 380 27.31 -6.78 -35.71
CA VAL A 380 27.26 -7.72 -34.57
C VAL A 380 27.18 -6.90 -33.29
N ILE A 381 26.14 -7.13 -32.49
CA ILE A 381 25.97 -6.49 -31.19
C ILE A 381 26.17 -7.56 -30.11
N ARG A 382 26.97 -7.24 -29.11
CA ARG A 382 27.32 -8.15 -28.03
C ARG A 382 27.49 -7.40 -26.72
N ASP A 383 27.32 -8.14 -25.63
CA ASP A 383 27.60 -7.65 -24.29
C ASP A 383 29.10 -7.38 -24.11
N SER A 384 29.43 -6.33 -23.36
CA SER A 384 30.78 -6.14 -22.86
C SER A 384 31.07 -7.09 -21.69
N ASN A 385 32.35 -7.35 -21.39
CA ASN A 385 32.76 -8.30 -20.33
C ASN A 385 32.19 -7.99 -18.92
N SER A 386 31.57 -6.82 -18.72
CA SER A 386 31.02 -6.35 -17.44
C SER A 386 29.53 -5.98 -17.51
N SER A 387 28.83 -6.25 -18.61
CA SER A 387 27.42 -5.86 -18.79
C SER A 387 26.55 -6.99 -19.37
N THR A 388 25.24 -6.90 -19.17
CA THR A 388 24.22 -7.75 -19.82
C THR A 388 23.25 -6.92 -20.67
N THR A 389 23.54 -5.64 -20.90
CA THR A 389 22.64 -4.68 -21.54
C THR A 389 22.22 -5.09 -22.95
N ALA A 390 23.10 -5.67 -23.76
CA ALA A 390 22.74 -6.12 -25.11
C ALA A 390 21.79 -7.31 -25.06
N GLY A 391 22.00 -8.24 -24.12
CA GLY A 391 21.06 -9.32 -23.85
C GLY A 391 19.72 -8.82 -23.32
N ASP A 392 19.73 -7.88 -22.38
CA ASP A 392 18.51 -7.34 -21.76
C ASP A 392 17.66 -6.52 -22.76
N LEU A 393 18.33 -5.81 -23.68
CA LEU A 393 17.71 -5.11 -24.81
C LEU A 393 17.38 -6.04 -25.99
N GLY A 394 17.55 -7.36 -25.85
CA GLY A 394 17.24 -8.32 -26.91
C GLY A 394 18.05 -8.13 -28.19
N LEU A 395 19.15 -7.37 -28.12
CA LEU A 395 19.97 -6.96 -29.26
C LEU A 395 21.22 -7.83 -29.45
N ALA A 396 21.52 -8.75 -28.53
CA ALA A 396 22.68 -9.63 -28.66
C ALA A 396 22.52 -10.57 -29.86
N GLY A 397 23.33 -10.38 -30.91
CA GLY A 397 23.18 -11.14 -32.14
C GLY A 397 23.96 -10.59 -33.33
N THR A 398 23.78 -11.24 -34.49
CA THR A 398 24.34 -10.82 -35.78
C THR A 398 23.20 -10.40 -36.69
N TYR A 399 23.27 -9.18 -37.19
CA TYR A 399 22.29 -8.54 -38.06
C TYR A 399 22.87 -8.49 -39.49
N PRO A 400 22.36 -9.29 -40.44
CA PRO A 400 22.85 -9.34 -41.80
C PRO A 400 22.45 -8.08 -42.60
N GLY A 401 23.31 -7.65 -43.50
CA GLY A 401 23.09 -6.45 -44.32
C GLY A 401 22.01 -6.61 -45.39
N GLY A 402 21.28 -5.53 -45.63
CA GLY A 402 20.27 -5.43 -46.69
C GLY A 402 18.88 -5.92 -46.30
N VAL A 403 18.66 -6.36 -45.06
CA VAL A 403 17.34 -6.77 -44.53
C VAL A 403 17.17 -6.22 -43.11
N SER A 404 15.96 -5.75 -42.78
CA SER A 404 15.61 -5.42 -41.39
C SER A 404 15.48 -6.70 -40.58
N THR A 405 16.27 -6.83 -39.51
CA THR A 405 16.24 -7.96 -38.60
C THR A 405 15.95 -7.47 -37.19
N THR A 406 15.04 -8.17 -36.50
CA THR A 406 14.57 -7.77 -35.18
C THR A 406 15.32 -8.48 -34.07
N GLY A 407 15.50 -7.80 -32.94
CA GLY A 407 15.88 -8.42 -31.68
C GLY A 407 14.77 -9.26 -31.05
N ALA A 408 15.00 -9.68 -29.81
CA ALA A 408 13.98 -10.30 -28.97
C ALA A 408 12.99 -9.26 -28.42
N ASP A 409 11.81 -9.75 -28.03
CA ASP A 409 10.75 -8.97 -27.39
C ASP A 409 11.23 -8.38 -26.05
N LEU A 410 10.95 -7.09 -25.81
CA LEU A 410 11.34 -6.38 -24.58
C LEU A 410 10.25 -6.33 -23.52
N HIS A 411 9.08 -6.87 -23.85
CA HIS A 411 7.94 -7.02 -22.97
C HIS A 411 7.59 -5.73 -22.23
N PRO A 412 7.18 -4.67 -22.94
CA PRO A 412 6.89 -3.37 -22.32
C PRO A 412 5.75 -3.49 -21.32
N LYS A 413 5.88 -2.83 -20.18
CA LYS A 413 4.85 -2.84 -19.13
C LYS A 413 3.75 -1.86 -19.49
N ILE A 414 2.52 -2.25 -19.19
CA ILE A 414 1.37 -1.37 -19.14
C ILE A 414 1.56 -0.38 -17.99
N THR A 415 1.36 0.88 -18.31
CA THR A 415 1.32 2.02 -17.37
C THR A 415 0.01 2.77 -17.54
N GLU A 416 -0.32 3.67 -16.61
CA GLU A 416 -1.52 4.52 -16.73
C GLU A 416 -1.53 5.35 -18.03
N LEU A 417 -0.36 5.73 -18.53
CA LEU A 417 -0.19 6.53 -19.76
C LEU A 417 -0.14 5.68 -21.03
N THR A 418 -0.13 4.35 -20.92
CA THR A 418 -0.16 3.45 -22.08
C THR A 418 -1.45 3.70 -22.85
N ARG A 419 -1.36 3.72 -24.19
CA ARG A 419 -2.53 3.92 -25.03
C ARG A 419 -3.29 2.60 -25.19
N LEU A 420 -4.60 2.67 -25.31
CA LEU A 420 -5.41 1.45 -25.50
C LEU A 420 -5.24 0.89 -26.93
N ASP A 421 -4.97 1.75 -27.92
CA ASP A 421 -4.73 1.32 -29.30
C ASP A 421 -3.33 0.73 -29.53
N SER A 422 -2.42 0.85 -28.57
CA SER A 422 -1.08 0.25 -28.61
C SER A 422 -1.01 -1.15 -28.00
N LEU A 423 -2.07 -1.64 -27.38
CA LEU A 423 -2.09 -2.97 -26.79
C LEU A 423 -2.06 -4.03 -27.90
N SER A 424 -1.20 -5.03 -27.76
CA SER A 424 -1.10 -6.09 -28.74
C SER A 424 -2.39 -6.93 -28.76
N ALA A 425 -2.71 -7.46 -29.93
CA ALA A 425 -3.84 -8.35 -30.16
C ALA A 425 -5.25 -7.79 -29.93
N MET A 426 -5.42 -6.47 -30.02
CA MET A 426 -6.74 -5.85 -30.07
C MET A 426 -7.26 -5.74 -31.50
N THR A 427 -8.54 -6.06 -31.71
CA THR A 427 -9.23 -5.79 -32.97
C THR A 427 -9.75 -4.36 -32.93
N LEU A 428 -9.16 -3.46 -33.73
CA LEU A 428 -9.58 -2.06 -33.80
C LEU A 428 -10.73 -1.84 -34.80
N PRO A 429 -11.68 -0.92 -34.52
CA PRO A 429 -11.79 -0.08 -33.32
C PRO A 429 -12.28 -0.86 -32.10
N LEU A 430 -11.86 -0.41 -30.91
CA LEU A 430 -12.32 -1.01 -29.65
C LEU A 430 -13.83 -0.87 -29.49
N GLY A 431 -14.46 -1.94 -29.01
CA GLY A 431 -15.89 -2.00 -28.78
C GLY A 431 -16.29 -1.54 -27.38
N GLN A 432 -17.47 -1.99 -26.96
CA GLN A 432 -18.00 -1.75 -25.62
C GLN A 432 -17.90 -3.01 -24.77
N ILE A 433 -17.67 -2.84 -23.48
CA ILE A 433 -17.81 -3.90 -22.49
C ILE A 433 -18.96 -3.56 -21.55
N ALA A 434 -19.62 -4.57 -21.00
CA ALA A 434 -20.62 -4.41 -19.96
C ALA A 434 -20.10 -4.96 -18.64
N ILE A 435 -20.12 -4.13 -17.59
CA ILE A 435 -19.83 -4.57 -16.22
C ILE A 435 -21.17 -4.62 -15.50
N ARG A 436 -21.51 -5.79 -14.96
CA ARG A 436 -22.68 -6.02 -14.13
C ARG A 436 -22.25 -6.23 -12.69
N ASN A 437 -22.78 -5.46 -11.75
CA ASN A 437 -22.54 -5.64 -10.33
C ASN A 437 -23.67 -4.98 -9.51
N GLY A 438 -24.01 -5.54 -8.35
CA GLY A 438 -25.08 -5.01 -7.48
C GLY A 438 -26.42 -4.80 -8.17
N GLY A 439 -26.81 -5.72 -9.07
CA GLY A 439 -28.08 -5.65 -9.82
C GLY A 439 -28.13 -4.59 -10.93
N GLN A 440 -27.05 -3.82 -11.13
CA GLN A 440 -26.93 -2.83 -12.21
C GLN A 440 -26.01 -3.35 -13.31
N THR A 441 -26.21 -2.85 -14.52
CA THR A 441 -25.30 -3.07 -15.66
C THR A 441 -24.86 -1.71 -16.21
N ARG A 442 -23.55 -1.50 -16.33
CA ARG A 442 -22.95 -0.30 -16.93
C ARG A 442 -22.14 -0.71 -18.15
N ARG A 443 -22.37 -0.02 -19.26
CA ARG A 443 -21.58 -0.18 -20.48
C ARG A 443 -20.48 0.86 -20.51
N ILE A 444 -19.26 0.41 -20.80
CA ILE A 444 -18.07 1.25 -20.95
C ILE A 444 -17.67 1.18 -22.41
N ASP A 445 -17.60 2.34 -23.06
CA ASP A 445 -17.17 2.44 -24.45
C ASP A 445 -15.67 2.72 -24.50
N LEU A 446 -14.88 1.74 -24.93
CA LEU A 446 -13.43 1.88 -24.99
C LEU A 446 -12.98 2.56 -26.28
N GLY A 447 -13.81 2.60 -27.33
CA GLY A 447 -13.50 3.31 -28.57
C GLY A 447 -13.41 4.82 -28.40
N ALA A 448 -14.00 5.36 -27.33
CA ALA A 448 -13.93 6.78 -26.97
C ALA A 448 -12.76 7.13 -26.03
N LEU A 449 -11.99 6.14 -25.55
CA LEU A 449 -10.93 6.31 -24.56
C LEU A 449 -9.56 6.24 -25.24
N THR A 450 -8.58 6.96 -24.71
CA THR A 450 -7.24 7.01 -25.31
C THR A 450 -6.19 6.24 -24.52
N THR A 451 -6.25 6.31 -23.19
CA THR A 451 -5.24 5.74 -22.30
C THR A 451 -5.83 4.75 -21.31
N VAL A 452 -4.97 3.92 -20.70
CA VAL A 452 -5.33 3.05 -19.59
C VAL A 452 -5.90 3.84 -18.41
N GLN A 453 -5.37 5.04 -18.14
CA GLN A 453 -5.90 5.92 -17.10
C GLN A 453 -7.34 6.35 -17.42
N ASP A 454 -7.65 6.66 -18.68
CA ASP A 454 -9.01 6.98 -19.10
C ASP A 454 -9.95 5.78 -18.86
N PHE A 455 -9.48 4.55 -19.12
CA PHE A 455 -10.23 3.33 -18.84
C PHE A 455 -10.49 3.12 -17.34
N GLN A 456 -9.46 3.24 -16.50
CA GLN A 456 -9.60 3.16 -15.04
C GLN A 456 -10.58 4.21 -14.52
N ASN A 457 -10.48 5.46 -15.01
CA ASN A 457 -11.37 6.55 -14.64
C ASN A 457 -12.81 6.32 -15.11
N ALA A 458 -13.00 5.81 -16.33
CA ALA A 458 -14.33 5.51 -16.88
C ALA A 458 -15.06 4.44 -16.05
N VAL A 459 -14.34 3.37 -15.66
CA VAL A 459 -14.90 2.32 -14.79
C VAL A 459 -15.19 2.86 -13.39
N ALA A 460 -14.28 3.62 -12.79
CA ALA A 460 -14.50 4.23 -11.48
C ALA A 460 -15.69 5.21 -11.48
N ALA A 461 -15.82 6.02 -12.53
CA ALA A 461 -16.91 6.98 -12.70
C ALA A 461 -18.28 6.32 -12.94
N ALA A 462 -18.31 5.08 -13.44
CA ALA A 462 -19.55 4.32 -13.62
C ALA A 462 -20.27 4.00 -12.30
N GLY A 463 -19.55 4.10 -11.16
CA GLY A 463 -20.13 3.95 -9.82
C GLY A 463 -20.76 2.59 -9.59
N ILE A 464 -20.17 1.53 -10.16
CA ILE A 464 -20.67 0.14 -10.06
C ILE A 464 -19.87 -0.72 -9.05
N GLY A 465 -18.96 -0.11 -8.29
CA GLY A 465 -18.10 -0.81 -7.33
C GLY A 465 -17.12 -1.79 -7.99
N ALA A 466 -16.64 -1.48 -9.19
CA ALA A 466 -15.55 -2.18 -9.85
C ALA A 466 -14.35 -1.24 -10.00
N ARG A 467 -13.13 -1.77 -9.92
CA ARG A 467 -11.89 -1.04 -10.14
C ARG A 467 -10.99 -1.82 -11.09
N VAL A 468 -10.51 -1.18 -12.14
CA VAL A 468 -9.47 -1.75 -13.00
C VAL A 468 -8.11 -1.46 -12.39
N GLU A 469 -7.27 -2.48 -12.31
CA GLU A 469 -5.90 -2.43 -11.81
C GLU A 469 -4.97 -3.02 -12.86
N ILE A 470 -3.75 -2.51 -12.93
CA ILE A 470 -2.69 -3.15 -13.71
C ILE A 470 -2.08 -4.24 -12.82
N SER A 471 -1.76 -5.39 -13.39
CA SER A 471 -1.08 -6.44 -12.64
C SER A 471 0.29 -5.97 -12.14
N GLU A 472 0.78 -6.60 -11.06
CA GLU A 472 2.06 -6.23 -10.44
C GLU A 472 3.25 -6.33 -11.41
N ASP A 473 3.19 -7.28 -12.33
CA ASP A 473 4.18 -7.47 -13.40
C ASP A 473 3.99 -6.53 -14.59
N GLY A 474 2.88 -5.79 -14.65
CA GLY A 474 2.57 -4.82 -15.70
C GLY A 474 2.13 -5.44 -17.03
N SER A 475 1.79 -6.73 -17.10
CA SER A 475 1.48 -7.43 -18.36
C SER A 475 -0.01 -7.43 -18.73
N ARG A 476 -0.90 -7.27 -17.75
CA ARG A 476 -2.33 -7.53 -17.91
C ARG A 476 -3.20 -6.62 -17.04
N PHE A 477 -4.49 -6.57 -17.38
CA PHE A 477 -5.49 -5.92 -16.54
C PHE A 477 -6.14 -6.89 -15.56
N ASN A 478 -6.33 -6.43 -14.34
CA ASN A 478 -7.18 -7.06 -13.35
C ASN A 478 -8.39 -6.17 -13.10
N VAL A 479 -9.53 -6.77 -12.77
CA VAL A 479 -10.70 -6.02 -12.34
C VAL A 479 -11.12 -6.51 -10.96
N ARG A 480 -11.07 -5.60 -9.99
CA ARG A 480 -11.42 -5.86 -8.60
C ARG A 480 -12.87 -5.47 -8.34
N ASN A 481 -13.62 -6.38 -7.73
CA ASN A 481 -14.93 -6.11 -7.16
C ASN A 481 -14.74 -5.49 -5.76
N GLU A 482 -15.24 -4.28 -5.57
CA GLU A 482 -15.19 -3.57 -4.28
C GLU A 482 -16.43 -3.82 -3.42
N LEU A 483 -17.44 -4.52 -3.94
CA LEU A 483 -18.73 -4.77 -3.29
C LEU A 483 -18.80 -6.20 -2.73
N SER A 484 -18.83 -6.30 -1.41
CA SER A 484 -19.17 -7.54 -0.71
C SER A 484 -20.68 -7.80 -0.76
N GLY A 485 -21.07 -9.06 -0.88
CA GLY A 485 -22.47 -9.52 -0.98
C GLY A 485 -23.06 -9.53 -2.38
N THR A 486 -22.36 -8.98 -3.36
CA THR A 486 -22.79 -8.99 -4.75
C THR A 486 -21.73 -9.66 -5.61
N SER A 487 -22.17 -10.22 -6.74
CA SER A 487 -21.27 -10.78 -7.72
C SER A 487 -21.13 -9.86 -8.93
N MET A 488 -19.90 -9.75 -9.40
CA MET A 488 -19.53 -8.98 -10.57
C MET A 488 -19.44 -9.90 -11.79
N SER A 489 -19.90 -9.43 -12.93
CA SER A 489 -19.72 -10.07 -14.23
C SER A 489 -19.24 -9.04 -15.25
N ILE A 490 -18.28 -9.43 -16.07
CA ILE A 490 -17.73 -8.61 -17.16
C ILE A 490 -18.04 -9.32 -18.47
N GLU A 491 -18.86 -8.69 -19.28
CA GLU A 491 -19.60 -9.25 -20.40
C GLU A 491 -19.26 -8.54 -21.72
N GLU A 492 -19.43 -9.27 -22.83
CA GLU A 492 -19.30 -8.72 -24.18
C GLU A 492 -20.58 -7.98 -24.64
N VAL A 493 -20.39 -6.94 -25.44
CA VAL A 493 -21.49 -6.19 -26.07
C VAL A 493 -21.44 -6.33 -27.59
N GLY A 494 -21.60 -7.56 -28.09
CA GLY A 494 -21.64 -7.87 -29.52
C GLY A 494 -20.27 -7.85 -30.21
N GLY A 495 -19.19 -8.07 -29.47
CA GLY A 495 -17.81 -8.11 -29.94
C GLY A 495 -16.95 -9.02 -29.06
N THR A 496 -15.63 -8.85 -29.12
CA THR A 496 -14.62 -9.64 -28.39
C THR A 496 -13.73 -8.79 -27.48
N THR A 497 -14.12 -7.55 -27.19
CA THR A 497 -13.26 -6.58 -26.51
C THR A 497 -12.91 -6.99 -25.08
N ALA A 498 -13.85 -7.56 -24.31
CA ALA A 498 -13.54 -8.03 -22.95
C ALA A 498 -12.62 -9.25 -22.97
N SER A 499 -12.81 -10.17 -23.92
CA SER A 499 -11.96 -11.34 -24.16
C SER A 499 -10.57 -10.97 -24.67
N GLU A 500 -10.45 -9.99 -25.56
CA GLU A 500 -9.17 -9.47 -26.08
C GLU A 500 -8.35 -8.80 -24.99
N LEU A 501 -9.00 -8.03 -24.11
CA LEU A 501 -8.38 -7.47 -22.91
C LEU A 501 -8.08 -8.52 -21.82
N GLY A 502 -8.56 -9.75 -21.99
CA GLY A 502 -8.41 -10.84 -21.03
C GLY A 502 -9.19 -10.62 -19.72
N ILE A 503 -10.15 -9.70 -19.67
CA ILE A 503 -10.91 -9.33 -18.46
C ILE A 503 -12.36 -9.84 -18.45
N ARG A 504 -12.76 -10.64 -19.44
CA ARG A 504 -14.09 -11.26 -19.44
C ARG A 504 -14.18 -12.22 -18.27
N SER A 505 -15.22 -12.10 -17.44
CA SER A 505 -15.34 -12.95 -16.24
C SER A 505 -15.73 -14.39 -16.54
N PHE A 506 -16.34 -14.63 -17.72
CA PHE A 506 -16.69 -15.96 -18.22
C PHE A 506 -15.96 -16.20 -19.54
N SER A 507 -14.88 -16.96 -19.50
CA SER A 507 -14.03 -17.32 -20.63
C SER A 507 -14.06 -18.83 -20.86
N THR A 508 -13.38 -19.29 -21.90
CA THR A 508 -13.16 -20.73 -22.13
C THR A 508 -12.21 -21.32 -21.08
N GLN A 509 -11.36 -20.50 -20.45
CA GLN A 509 -10.38 -20.93 -19.44
C GLN A 509 -10.94 -20.89 -18.01
N THR A 510 -12.13 -20.33 -17.82
CA THR A 510 -12.80 -20.30 -16.51
C THR A 510 -12.92 -21.72 -15.94
N LEU A 511 -12.51 -21.90 -14.69
CA LEU A 511 -12.52 -23.18 -14.01
C LEU A 511 -13.94 -23.54 -13.56
N LEU A 512 -14.28 -24.83 -13.66
CA LEU A 512 -15.57 -25.35 -13.17
C LEU A 512 -15.71 -25.20 -11.66
N ALA A 513 -14.60 -25.15 -10.92
CA ALA A 513 -14.60 -24.93 -9.48
C ALA A 513 -15.07 -23.52 -9.09
N ASP A 514 -14.93 -22.52 -9.97
CA ASP A 514 -15.27 -21.13 -9.69
C ASP A 514 -16.78 -20.84 -9.90
N PHE A 515 -17.50 -21.76 -10.53
CA PHE A 515 -18.93 -21.63 -10.77
C PHE A 515 -19.71 -21.60 -9.45
N ASN A 516 -20.89 -20.97 -9.51
CA ASN A 516 -21.83 -20.88 -8.40
C ASN A 516 -21.20 -20.29 -7.13
N GLN A 517 -20.42 -19.22 -7.30
CA GLN A 517 -19.71 -18.51 -6.22
C GLN A 517 -18.65 -19.39 -5.53
N GLY A 518 -18.01 -20.29 -6.28
CA GLY A 518 -17.01 -21.21 -5.75
C GLY A 518 -17.57 -22.52 -5.16
N ARG A 519 -18.87 -22.81 -5.34
CA ARG A 519 -19.43 -24.15 -5.06
C ARG A 519 -18.98 -25.18 -6.09
N GLY A 520 -18.60 -24.72 -7.27
CA GLY A 520 -18.26 -25.53 -8.42
C GLY A 520 -19.48 -26.02 -9.20
N VAL A 521 -19.19 -26.88 -10.18
CA VAL A 521 -20.18 -27.65 -10.93
C VAL A 521 -20.11 -29.09 -10.47
N HIS A 522 -21.22 -29.63 -10.00
CA HIS A 522 -21.28 -31.04 -9.61
C HIS A 522 -21.12 -31.93 -10.85
N GLN A 523 -20.55 -33.11 -10.68
CA GLN A 523 -20.39 -34.10 -11.74
C GLN A 523 -20.88 -35.43 -11.18
N ALA A 524 -21.75 -36.12 -11.91
CA ALA A 524 -22.07 -37.50 -11.62
C ALA A 524 -20.84 -38.34 -12.00
N ALA A 525 -20.24 -39.02 -11.03
CA ALA A 525 -19.04 -39.82 -11.27
C ALA A 525 -18.96 -41.04 -10.35
N GLY A 526 -18.52 -42.16 -10.91
CA GLY A 526 -18.20 -43.36 -10.15
C GLY A 526 -19.44 -44.13 -9.68
N ALA A 527 -20.56 -43.98 -10.37
CA ALA A 527 -21.74 -44.79 -10.13
C ALA A 527 -21.39 -46.28 -10.30
N ILE A 528 -21.89 -47.10 -9.36
CA ILE A 528 -21.75 -48.55 -9.39
C ILE A 528 -23.14 -49.14 -9.53
N ASP A 529 -23.32 -50.04 -10.49
CA ASP A 529 -24.57 -50.75 -10.66
C ASP A 529 -24.85 -51.61 -9.40
N PRO A 530 -25.98 -51.37 -8.69
CA PRO A 530 -26.29 -52.05 -7.43
C PRO A 530 -26.53 -53.56 -7.58
N LEU A 531 -26.76 -54.07 -8.80
CA LEU A 531 -26.89 -55.50 -9.05
C LEU A 531 -25.57 -56.17 -9.43
N THR A 532 -24.71 -55.49 -10.19
CA THR A 532 -23.48 -56.11 -10.74
C THR A 532 -22.20 -55.72 -9.99
N GLY A 533 -22.21 -54.64 -9.21
CA GLY A 533 -21.05 -54.14 -8.49
C GLY A 533 -19.93 -53.60 -9.39
N LEU A 534 -20.20 -53.41 -10.68
CA LEU A 534 -19.28 -52.83 -11.66
C LEU A 534 -19.60 -51.34 -11.86
N PRO A 535 -18.61 -50.53 -12.31
CA PRO A 535 -18.87 -49.16 -12.73
C PRO A 535 -19.99 -49.10 -13.78
N ASP A 536 -20.92 -48.16 -13.62
CA ASP A 536 -22.02 -47.91 -14.55
C ASP A 536 -21.84 -46.54 -15.24
N PRO A 537 -21.16 -46.50 -16.40
CA PRO A 537 -20.96 -45.26 -17.15
C PRO A 537 -22.24 -44.63 -17.69
N ALA A 538 -23.38 -45.35 -17.68
CA ALA A 538 -24.67 -44.77 -18.09
C ALA A 538 -25.30 -43.96 -16.94
N ALA A 539 -25.07 -44.38 -15.69
CA ALA A 539 -25.48 -43.63 -14.50
C ALA A 539 -24.58 -42.40 -14.23
N ASP A 540 -23.37 -42.36 -14.81
CA ASP A 540 -22.46 -41.20 -14.77
C ASP A 540 -22.83 -40.09 -15.78
N ARG A 541 -23.86 -40.27 -16.61
CA ARG A 541 -24.32 -39.19 -17.52
C ARG A 541 -24.94 -38.05 -16.72
N ASP A 542 -24.56 -36.83 -17.03
CA ASP A 542 -24.93 -35.65 -16.25
C ASP A 542 -26.24 -35.01 -16.72
N PHE A 543 -26.34 -34.72 -18.01
CA PHE A 543 -27.50 -34.06 -18.58
C PHE A 543 -27.80 -34.55 -19.99
N ARG A 544 -29.05 -34.40 -20.40
CA ARG A 544 -29.52 -34.73 -21.74
C ARG A 544 -29.87 -33.45 -22.49
N VAL A 545 -29.35 -33.34 -23.71
CA VAL A 545 -29.70 -32.30 -24.67
C VAL A 545 -30.61 -32.91 -25.72
N THR A 546 -31.79 -32.35 -25.90
CA THR A 546 -32.72 -32.67 -26.99
C THR A 546 -32.72 -31.52 -27.97
N VAL A 547 -32.39 -31.78 -29.23
CA VAL A 547 -32.45 -30.80 -30.32
C VAL A 547 -33.85 -30.73 -30.92
N LYS A 548 -34.14 -29.68 -31.71
CA LYS A 548 -35.48 -29.38 -32.21
C LYS A 548 -36.10 -30.49 -33.04
N ASP A 549 -35.29 -31.21 -33.80
CA ASP A 549 -35.74 -32.34 -34.62
C ASP A 549 -36.12 -33.59 -33.81
N GLY A 550 -35.98 -33.54 -32.48
CA GLY A 550 -36.33 -34.60 -31.55
C GLY A 550 -35.22 -35.60 -31.27
N ARG A 551 -34.06 -35.51 -31.96
CA ARG A 551 -32.87 -36.26 -31.56
C ARG A 551 -32.39 -35.76 -30.20
N ALA A 552 -31.80 -36.66 -29.42
CA ALA A 552 -31.22 -36.33 -28.13
C ALA A 552 -29.89 -37.03 -27.94
N PHE A 553 -29.01 -36.42 -27.16
CA PHE A 553 -27.75 -36.98 -26.75
C PHE A 553 -27.49 -36.66 -25.27
N GLU A 554 -26.73 -37.52 -24.62
CA GLU A 554 -26.39 -37.40 -23.20
C GLU A 554 -24.92 -37.01 -23.07
N VAL A 555 -24.64 -36.08 -22.16
CA VAL A 555 -23.30 -35.54 -21.94
C VAL A 555 -22.80 -36.01 -20.59
N ASP A 556 -21.54 -36.40 -20.56
CA ASP A 556 -20.78 -36.74 -19.36
C ASP A 556 -19.59 -35.76 -19.28
N ILE A 557 -19.56 -34.96 -18.22
CA ILE A 557 -18.52 -33.96 -17.98
C ILE A 557 -17.40 -34.42 -17.06
N ASN A 558 -17.36 -35.69 -16.67
CA ASN A 558 -16.31 -36.25 -15.82
C ASN A 558 -14.91 -35.98 -16.40
N GLY A 559 -14.02 -35.43 -15.57
CA GLY A 559 -12.66 -35.05 -15.94
C GLY A 559 -12.53 -33.69 -16.64
N ALA A 560 -13.64 -32.97 -16.88
CA ALA A 560 -13.59 -31.58 -17.30
C ALA A 560 -13.10 -30.70 -16.13
N SER A 561 -12.19 -29.76 -16.41
CA SER A 561 -11.71 -28.78 -15.44
C SER A 561 -12.07 -27.34 -15.83
N THR A 562 -12.21 -27.07 -17.12
CA THR A 562 -12.50 -25.74 -17.68
C THR A 562 -13.82 -25.73 -18.44
N VAL A 563 -14.33 -24.52 -18.73
CA VAL A 563 -15.45 -24.34 -19.65
C VAL A 563 -15.15 -24.90 -21.04
N GLN A 564 -13.91 -24.77 -21.53
CA GLN A 564 -13.50 -25.34 -22.82
C GLN A 564 -13.72 -26.86 -22.85
N ASP A 565 -13.32 -27.56 -21.79
CA ASP A 565 -13.50 -29.02 -21.70
C ASP A 565 -14.99 -29.40 -21.76
N VAL A 566 -15.87 -28.61 -21.12
CA VAL A 566 -17.32 -28.82 -21.18
C VAL A 566 -17.87 -28.59 -22.58
N LEU A 567 -17.47 -27.49 -23.24
CA LEU A 567 -17.88 -27.21 -24.62
C LEU A 567 -17.44 -28.33 -25.57
N ASP A 568 -16.20 -28.79 -25.44
CA ASP A 568 -15.65 -29.88 -26.24
C ASP A 568 -16.40 -31.19 -26.01
N LYS A 569 -16.74 -31.51 -24.76
CA LYS A 569 -17.54 -32.71 -24.43
C LYS A 569 -18.97 -32.63 -24.94
N ILE A 570 -19.63 -31.48 -24.86
CA ILE A 570 -20.98 -31.29 -25.44
C ILE A 570 -20.94 -31.50 -26.95
N ASN A 571 -19.98 -30.86 -27.63
CA ASN A 571 -19.83 -30.97 -29.09
C ASN A 571 -19.43 -32.39 -29.53
N ALA A 572 -18.57 -33.07 -28.76
CA ALA A 572 -18.20 -34.47 -29.02
C ALA A 572 -19.38 -35.43 -28.83
N ALA A 573 -20.23 -35.20 -27.83
CA ALA A 573 -21.44 -36.00 -27.60
C ALA A 573 -22.46 -35.81 -28.74
N ALA A 574 -22.65 -34.57 -29.22
CA ALA A 574 -23.49 -34.28 -30.38
C ALA A 574 -22.97 -34.98 -31.66
N ALA A 575 -21.66 -34.90 -31.91
CA ALA A 575 -21.02 -35.57 -33.04
C ALA A 575 -21.19 -37.10 -32.99
N THR A 576 -21.06 -37.70 -31.80
CA THR A 576 -21.27 -39.14 -31.58
C THR A 576 -22.72 -39.55 -31.85
N ALA A 577 -23.69 -38.66 -31.59
CA ALA A 577 -25.10 -38.86 -31.92
C ALA A 577 -25.44 -38.58 -33.40
N GLY A 578 -24.44 -38.31 -34.24
CA GLY A 578 -24.61 -38.03 -35.67
C GLY A 578 -25.19 -36.65 -35.97
N ILE A 579 -25.08 -35.70 -35.03
CA ILE A 579 -25.44 -34.30 -35.21
C ILE A 579 -24.20 -33.54 -35.65
N THR A 580 -24.27 -32.88 -36.80
CA THR A 580 -23.12 -32.17 -37.39
C THR A 580 -22.93 -30.78 -36.78
N PRO A 581 -21.71 -30.19 -36.84
CA PRO A 581 -21.47 -28.82 -36.40
C PRO A 581 -22.26 -27.74 -37.18
N ALA A 582 -22.88 -28.07 -38.32
CA ALA A 582 -23.78 -27.16 -39.02
C ALA A 582 -25.20 -27.19 -38.43
N GLU A 583 -25.57 -28.29 -37.76
CA GLU A 583 -26.87 -28.50 -37.12
C GLU A 583 -26.87 -28.04 -35.67
N PHE A 584 -25.83 -28.37 -34.92
CA PHE A 584 -25.71 -28.03 -33.50
C PHE A 584 -24.28 -27.67 -33.12
N THR A 585 -24.13 -26.60 -32.34
CA THR A 585 -22.86 -26.21 -31.73
C THR A 585 -23.07 -25.62 -30.34
N ALA A 586 -22.24 -26.02 -29.39
CA ALA A 586 -22.07 -25.35 -28.10
C ALA A 586 -20.87 -24.39 -28.18
N GLY A 587 -21.08 -23.15 -27.76
CA GLY A 587 -20.05 -22.11 -27.68
C GLY A 587 -20.32 -21.10 -26.57
N LEU A 588 -19.53 -20.03 -26.53
CA LEU A 588 -19.82 -18.88 -25.67
C LEU A 588 -20.72 -17.89 -26.40
N THR A 589 -21.62 -17.24 -25.67
CA THR A 589 -22.44 -16.17 -26.25
C THR A 589 -21.58 -15.01 -26.78
N SER A 590 -22.01 -14.44 -27.91
CA SER A 590 -21.42 -13.23 -28.52
C SER A 590 -21.79 -11.93 -27.80
N SER A 591 -22.82 -11.95 -26.94
CA SER A 591 -23.17 -10.85 -26.05
C SER A 591 -23.62 -11.38 -24.70
N GLY A 592 -23.13 -10.76 -23.62
CA GLY A 592 -23.33 -11.27 -22.27
C GLY A 592 -22.29 -12.32 -21.88
N ASN A 593 -22.60 -13.10 -20.85
CA ASN A 593 -21.85 -14.26 -20.42
C ASN A 593 -22.77 -15.48 -20.33
N GLY A 594 -22.20 -16.66 -20.52
CA GLY A 594 -22.92 -17.93 -20.53
C GLY A 594 -22.60 -18.79 -21.76
N ILE A 595 -22.99 -20.06 -21.65
CA ILE A 595 -22.87 -21.04 -22.72
C ILE A 595 -24.10 -20.90 -23.64
N GLU A 596 -23.85 -20.78 -24.93
CA GLU A 596 -24.87 -20.74 -25.97
C GLU A 596 -24.91 -22.07 -26.71
N LEU A 597 -26.07 -22.72 -26.70
CA LEU A 597 -26.34 -23.90 -27.53
C LEU A 597 -27.11 -23.44 -28.77
N THR A 598 -26.43 -23.46 -29.92
CA THR A 598 -27.02 -23.09 -31.20
C THR A 598 -27.53 -24.35 -31.89
N ASP A 599 -28.84 -24.38 -32.17
CA ASP A 599 -29.56 -25.47 -32.82
C ASP A 599 -30.28 -24.95 -34.07
N SER A 600 -29.70 -25.30 -35.22
CA SER A 600 -30.18 -24.97 -36.56
C SER A 600 -31.05 -26.08 -37.18
N THR A 601 -31.37 -27.13 -36.43
CA THR A 601 -32.24 -28.21 -36.92
C THR A 601 -33.69 -27.74 -37.07
N ILE A 602 -34.44 -28.41 -37.96
CA ILE A 602 -35.84 -28.10 -38.23
C ILE A 602 -36.72 -28.82 -37.20
N GLY A 603 -37.43 -28.08 -36.37
CA GLY A 603 -38.36 -28.63 -35.39
C GLY A 603 -38.86 -27.58 -34.40
N THR A 604 -39.25 -27.99 -33.19
CA THR A 604 -39.96 -27.09 -32.25
C THR A 604 -39.06 -26.49 -31.17
N THR A 605 -38.39 -27.32 -30.37
CA THR A 605 -37.79 -26.88 -29.11
C THR A 605 -36.49 -27.61 -28.83
N THR A 606 -35.44 -26.85 -28.52
CA THR A 606 -34.21 -27.38 -27.91
C THR A 606 -34.38 -27.39 -26.40
N SER A 607 -34.06 -28.48 -25.71
CA SER A 607 -34.16 -28.58 -24.25
C SER A 607 -32.94 -29.26 -23.63
N VAL A 608 -32.51 -28.76 -22.48
CA VAL A 608 -31.48 -29.36 -21.65
C VAL A 608 -32.09 -29.69 -20.29
N VAL A 609 -31.97 -30.95 -19.89
CA VAL A 609 -32.46 -31.45 -18.61
C VAL A 609 -31.38 -32.24 -17.89
N ASP A 610 -31.28 -31.98 -16.59
CA ASP A 610 -30.49 -32.79 -15.66
C ASP A 610 -31.01 -34.24 -15.64
N ILE A 611 -30.11 -35.22 -15.64
CA ILE A 611 -30.43 -36.66 -15.54
C ILE A 611 -29.61 -37.31 -14.42
N ASN A 612 -29.98 -38.53 -14.02
CA ASN A 612 -29.27 -39.31 -13.00
C ASN A 612 -29.06 -38.57 -11.66
N ASN A 613 -29.96 -37.64 -11.31
CA ASN A 613 -29.85 -36.77 -10.14
C ASN A 613 -28.56 -35.92 -10.12
N SER A 614 -27.96 -35.71 -11.29
CA SER A 614 -26.90 -34.75 -11.49
C SER A 614 -27.51 -33.34 -11.55
N ALA A 615 -26.91 -32.36 -10.88
CA ALA A 615 -27.35 -30.95 -10.92
C ALA A 615 -26.54 -30.12 -11.92
N THR A 616 -25.79 -30.78 -12.79
CA THR A 616 -24.76 -30.20 -13.67
C THR A 616 -25.29 -29.15 -14.63
N ALA A 617 -26.39 -29.41 -15.34
CA ALA A 617 -26.94 -28.43 -16.29
C ALA A 617 -27.49 -27.20 -15.55
N THR A 618 -28.06 -27.39 -14.36
CA THR A 618 -28.47 -26.29 -13.48
C THR A 618 -27.27 -25.47 -12.99
N ASP A 619 -26.20 -26.14 -12.57
CA ASP A 619 -24.98 -25.51 -12.05
C ASP A 619 -24.17 -24.80 -13.14
N LEU A 620 -24.18 -25.30 -14.38
CA LEU A 620 -23.63 -24.63 -15.58
C LEU A 620 -24.54 -23.50 -16.08
N GLY A 621 -25.79 -23.43 -15.62
CA GLY A 621 -26.78 -22.45 -16.05
C GLY A 621 -27.42 -22.73 -17.41
N ILE A 622 -27.25 -23.93 -17.98
CA ILE A 622 -27.77 -24.31 -19.30
C ILE A 622 -29.09 -25.09 -19.24
N ALA A 623 -29.54 -25.51 -18.06
CA ALA A 623 -30.83 -26.18 -17.89
C ALA A 623 -31.99 -25.27 -18.33
N GLY A 624 -32.87 -25.79 -19.19
CA GLY A 624 -33.99 -25.02 -19.73
C GLY A 624 -34.43 -25.47 -21.11
N SER A 625 -35.30 -24.68 -21.74
CA SER A 625 -35.76 -24.95 -23.10
C SER A 625 -35.93 -23.65 -23.89
N SER A 626 -35.72 -23.71 -25.20
CA SER A 626 -35.87 -22.57 -26.11
C SER A 626 -36.49 -23.03 -27.43
N ASN A 627 -37.39 -22.22 -27.96
CA ASN A 627 -37.92 -22.38 -29.32
C ASN A 627 -37.07 -21.62 -30.36
N ALA A 628 -36.15 -20.76 -29.92
CA ALA A 628 -35.25 -20.03 -30.80
C ALA A 628 -34.12 -20.94 -31.30
N ALA A 629 -33.35 -20.50 -32.30
CA ALA A 629 -32.14 -21.20 -32.75
C ALA A 629 -31.03 -21.21 -31.70
N SER A 630 -31.18 -20.44 -30.64
CA SER A 630 -30.21 -20.35 -29.56
C SER A 630 -30.90 -20.57 -28.21
N LEU A 631 -30.27 -21.39 -27.38
CA LEU A 631 -30.53 -21.51 -25.95
C LEU A 631 -29.32 -20.93 -25.22
N ILE A 632 -29.49 -19.73 -24.64
CA ILE A 632 -28.44 -19.03 -23.90
C ILE A 632 -28.57 -19.38 -22.42
N GLY A 633 -27.52 -19.95 -21.86
CA GLY A 633 -27.41 -20.26 -20.44
C GLY A 633 -27.25 -18.99 -19.58
N THR A 634 -27.67 -19.08 -18.33
CA THR A 634 -27.44 -18.02 -17.34
C THR A 634 -25.99 -17.99 -16.91
N ASP A 635 -25.40 -16.81 -16.74
CA ASP A 635 -24.07 -16.67 -16.16
C ASP A 635 -24.02 -17.19 -14.71
N ARG A 636 -23.22 -18.24 -14.48
CA ARG A 636 -22.96 -18.85 -13.18
C ARG A 636 -21.52 -18.69 -12.70
N ALA A 637 -20.63 -18.13 -13.51
CA ALA A 637 -19.22 -17.89 -13.16
C ALA A 637 -18.98 -16.42 -12.81
N THR A 638 -19.87 -15.86 -12.00
CA THR A 638 -19.76 -14.48 -11.53
C THR A 638 -18.73 -14.36 -10.42
N VAL A 639 -17.98 -13.26 -10.37
CA VAL A 639 -16.93 -13.01 -9.39
C VAL A 639 -17.49 -12.30 -8.16
N ALA A 640 -17.66 -13.04 -7.07
CA ALA A 640 -18.03 -12.48 -5.77
C ALA A 640 -16.77 -12.20 -4.92
N VAL A 641 -16.87 -11.25 -3.99
CA VAL A 641 -15.84 -11.06 -2.98
C VAL A 641 -15.99 -12.18 -1.93
N ASP A 642 -14.93 -12.97 -1.71
CA ASP A 642 -14.81 -13.93 -0.59
C ASP A 642 -14.54 -13.15 0.70
N SER A 643 -15.61 -12.60 1.28
CA SER A 643 -15.59 -11.81 2.51
C SER A 643 -16.63 -12.29 3.50
N VAL A 644 -16.39 -11.94 4.76
CA VAL A 644 -17.32 -12.21 5.87
C VAL A 644 -18.73 -11.70 5.59
N PHE A 645 -18.83 -10.49 5.03
CA PHE A 645 -20.10 -9.90 4.65
C PHE A 645 -20.77 -10.69 3.53
N SER A 646 -20.01 -11.11 2.51
CA SER A 646 -20.54 -11.92 1.42
C SER A 646 -21.08 -13.26 1.90
N HIS A 647 -20.39 -13.95 2.82
CA HIS A 647 -20.82 -15.25 3.32
C HIS A 647 -22.04 -15.16 4.23
N LEU A 648 -22.14 -14.12 5.08
CA LEU A 648 -23.36 -13.87 5.85
C LEU A 648 -24.56 -13.54 4.96
N MET A 649 -24.36 -12.73 3.91
CA MET A 649 -25.41 -12.45 2.92
C MET A 649 -25.80 -13.69 2.14
N ALA A 650 -24.82 -14.52 1.74
CA ALA A 650 -25.08 -15.80 1.09
C ALA A 650 -25.88 -16.75 1.99
N LEU A 651 -25.55 -16.84 3.28
CA LEU A 651 -26.31 -17.65 4.25
C LEU A 651 -27.75 -17.13 4.37
N ARG A 652 -27.94 -15.82 4.53
CA ARG A 652 -29.27 -15.20 4.57
C ARG A 652 -30.09 -15.52 3.33
N ASP A 653 -29.50 -15.35 2.15
CA ASP A 653 -30.21 -15.51 0.89
C ASP A 653 -30.52 -16.99 0.61
N ALA A 654 -29.62 -17.90 0.98
CA ALA A 654 -29.88 -19.34 0.96
C ALA A 654 -31.01 -19.75 1.92
N LEU A 655 -31.05 -19.19 3.14
CA LEU A 655 -32.13 -19.40 4.09
C LEU A 655 -33.49 -18.89 3.57
N ARG A 656 -33.51 -17.74 2.87
CA ARG A 656 -34.73 -17.19 2.25
C ARG A 656 -35.22 -18.00 1.06
N ALA A 657 -34.28 -18.52 0.27
CA ALA A 657 -34.55 -19.32 -0.92
C ALA A 657 -34.84 -20.80 -0.61
N ASN A 658 -34.72 -21.21 0.66
CA ASN A 658 -34.80 -22.61 1.08
C ASN A 658 -33.76 -23.51 0.35
N ASP A 659 -32.58 -22.94 0.05
CA ASP A 659 -31.47 -23.64 -0.62
C ASP A 659 -30.55 -24.29 0.42
N GLU A 660 -30.80 -25.56 0.76
CA GLU A 660 -29.99 -26.31 1.73
C GLU A 660 -28.51 -26.40 1.34
N ARG A 661 -28.21 -26.56 0.04
CA ARG A 661 -26.83 -26.60 -0.45
C ARG A 661 -26.15 -25.25 -0.29
N GLY A 662 -26.88 -24.17 -0.55
CA GLY A 662 -26.42 -22.80 -0.28
C GLY A 662 -26.13 -22.56 1.20
N ILE A 663 -26.98 -23.05 2.10
CA ILE A 663 -26.80 -22.95 3.54
C ILE A 663 -25.52 -23.70 3.96
N GLU A 664 -25.33 -24.94 3.51
CA GLU A 664 -24.15 -25.74 3.83
C GLU A 664 -22.86 -25.07 3.36
N PHE A 665 -22.82 -24.60 2.11
CA PHE A 665 -21.66 -23.91 1.56
C PHE A 665 -21.34 -22.61 2.31
N ALA A 666 -22.34 -21.74 2.53
CA ALA A 666 -22.14 -20.50 3.27
C ALA A 666 -21.67 -20.77 4.72
N THR A 667 -22.18 -21.82 5.35
CA THR A 667 -21.77 -22.23 6.71
C THR A 667 -20.32 -22.70 6.74
N SER A 668 -19.87 -23.46 5.74
CA SER A 668 -18.46 -23.85 5.59
C SER A 668 -17.56 -22.64 5.36
N LYS A 669 -17.99 -21.68 4.55
CA LYS A 669 -17.27 -20.43 4.33
C LYS A 669 -17.17 -19.57 5.59
N LEU A 670 -18.22 -19.50 6.40
CA LEU A 670 -18.20 -18.82 7.70
C LEU A 670 -17.19 -19.46 8.67
N GLU A 671 -16.90 -20.76 8.57
CA GLU A 671 -15.83 -21.38 9.35
C GLU A 671 -14.44 -20.86 8.96
N SER A 672 -14.20 -20.70 7.65
CA SER A 672 -12.99 -20.04 7.16
C SER A 672 -12.89 -18.59 7.63
N ASP A 673 -14.02 -17.87 7.69
CA ASP A 673 -14.07 -16.50 8.20
C ASP A 673 -13.77 -16.40 9.70
N VAL A 674 -14.26 -17.35 10.52
CA VAL A 674 -13.90 -17.43 11.94
C VAL A 674 -12.40 -17.65 12.11
N SER A 675 -11.81 -18.52 11.29
CA SER A 675 -10.35 -18.73 11.28
C SER A 675 -9.60 -17.44 10.93
N ARG A 676 -10.07 -16.72 9.90
CA ARG A 676 -9.49 -15.43 9.47
C ARG A 676 -9.55 -14.37 10.58
N ALA A 677 -10.71 -14.23 11.24
CA ALA A 677 -10.87 -13.29 12.35
C ALA A 677 -9.95 -13.64 13.53
N THR A 678 -9.78 -14.94 13.82
CA THR A 678 -8.87 -15.43 14.86
C THR A 678 -7.41 -15.14 14.52
N GLU A 679 -7.01 -15.32 13.26
CA GLU A 679 -5.65 -14.99 12.78
C GLU A 679 -5.36 -13.49 12.87
N ALA A 680 -6.30 -12.65 12.40
CA ALA A 680 -6.19 -11.20 12.53
C ALA A 680 -6.08 -10.76 14.01
N ARG A 681 -6.85 -11.40 14.90
CA ARG A 681 -6.80 -11.15 16.34
C ARG A 681 -5.45 -11.56 16.94
N ALA A 682 -4.91 -12.71 16.53
CA ALA A 682 -3.59 -13.17 16.98
C ALA A 682 -2.47 -12.20 16.55
N ASP A 683 -2.53 -11.69 15.32
CA ASP A 683 -1.58 -10.67 14.82
C ASP A 683 -1.67 -9.38 15.65
N VAL A 684 -2.88 -8.88 15.92
CA VAL A 684 -3.09 -7.72 16.81
C VAL A 684 -2.56 -7.98 18.23
N GLY A 685 -2.72 -9.19 18.75
CA GLY A 685 -2.17 -9.61 20.04
C GLY A 685 -0.63 -9.57 20.09
N VAL A 686 0.05 -9.96 19.00
CA VAL A 686 1.51 -9.83 18.87
C VAL A 686 1.93 -8.36 18.83
N ARG A 687 1.20 -7.51 18.09
CA ARG A 687 1.44 -6.06 18.03
C ARG A 687 1.27 -5.40 19.39
N SER A 688 0.21 -5.74 20.12
CA SER A 688 -0.06 -5.24 21.48
C SER A 688 1.09 -5.62 22.43
N ARG A 689 1.56 -6.87 22.41
CA ARG A 689 2.72 -7.30 23.21
C ARG A 689 3.99 -6.50 22.88
N ARG A 690 4.28 -6.25 21.60
CA ARG A 690 5.43 -5.44 21.18
C ARG A 690 5.35 -4.00 21.68
N VAL A 691 4.15 -3.41 21.69
CA VAL A 691 3.91 -2.06 22.23
C VAL A 691 4.12 -2.05 23.75
N ALA A 692 3.60 -3.04 24.46
CA ALA A 692 3.79 -3.18 25.91
C ALA A 692 5.29 -3.31 26.28
N GLU A 693 6.01 -4.20 25.60
CA GLU A 693 7.47 -4.37 25.79
C GLU A 693 8.24 -3.08 25.48
N SER A 694 7.86 -2.37 24.42
CA SER A 694 8.49 -1.09 24.06
C SER A 694 8.18 0.01 25.06
N THR A 695 7.00 -0.01 25.69
CA THR A 695 6.60 0.94 26.73
C THR A 695 7.49 0.78 27.96
N THR A 696 7.60 -0.45 28.49
CA THR A 696 8.50 -0.74 29.62
C THR A 696 9.94 -0.34 29.32
N ARG A 697 10.41 -0.58 28.09
CA ARG A 697 11.78 -0.21 27.70
C ARG A 697 12.01 1.29 27.61
N GLU A 698 11.07 2.07 27.07
CA GLU A 698 11.18 3.53 27.04
C GLU A 698 11.10 4.13 28.45
N GLU A 699 10.27 3.56 29.34
CA GLU A 699 10.21 3.93 30.76
C GLU A 699 11.53 3.67 31.49
N ASP A 700 12.11 2.47 31.33
CA ASP A 700 13.41 2.10 31.92
C ASP A 700 14.53 3.03 31.45
N LEU A 701 14.58 3.33 30.14
CA LEU A 701 15.56 4.27 29.59
C LEU A 701 15.32 5.70 30.07
N GLY A 702 14.05 6.09 30.29
CA GLY A 702 13.70 7.37 30.89
C GLY A 702 14.23 7.49 32.32
N ILE A 703 14.06 6.45 33.13
CA ILE A 703 14.59 6.38 34.51
C ILE A 703 16.12 6.46 34.51
N GLN A 704 16.80 5.76 33.60
CA GLN A 704 18.26 5.80 33.46
C GLN A 704 18.76 7.22 33.12
N ASP A 705 18.11 7.90 32.17
CA ASP A 705 18.48 9.26 31.79
C ASP A 705 18.19 10.26 32.91
N MET A 706 17.09 10.09 33.66
CA MET A 706 16.80 10.89 34.85
C MET A 706 17.85 10.67 35.95
N ALA A 707 18.28 9.43 36.18
CA ALA A 707 19.34 9.10 37.14
C ALA A 707 20.69 9.69 36.71
N LEU A 708 21.02 9.62 35.42
CA LEU A 708 22.24 10.24 34.89
C LEU A 708 22.20 11.76 35.01
N ARG A 709 21.07 12.39 34.68
CA ARG A 709 20.85 13.84 34.86
C ARG A 709 21.00 14.23 36.32
N SER A 710 20.38 13.49 37.24
CA SER A 710 20.47 13.67 38.69
C SER A 710 21.92 13.57 39.16
N SER A 711 22.68 12.57 38.71
CA SER A 711 24.09 12.40 39.08
C SER A 711 25.01 13.57 38.67
N ILE A 712 24.59 14.35 37.66
CA ILE A 712 25.33 15.51 37.16
C ILE A 712 24.83 16.80 37.81
N GLN A 713 23.51 16.98 37.95
CA GLN A 713 22.90 18.25 38.32
C GLN A 713 22.56 18.36 39.81
N ASP A 714 22.25 17.26 40.49
CA ASP A 714 21.75 17.31 41.86
C ASP A 714 22.88 17.54 42.87
N LEU A 715 22.56 18.30 43.92
CA LEU A 715 23.52 18.64 44.96
C LEU A 715 23.73 17.46 45.92
N ASP A 716 24.99 17.11 46.17
CA ASP A 716 25.35 16.25 47.32
C ASP A 716 25.20 17.06 48.62
N PHE A 717 24.06 16.89 49.29
CA PHE A 717 23.76 17.60 50.53
C PHE A 717 24.76 17.30 51.66
N THR A 718 25.35 16.11 51.69
CA THR A 718 26.37 15.76 52.71
C THR A 718 27.62 16.60 52.49
N LYS A 719 28.12 16.64 51.25
CA LYS A 719 29.27 17.50 50.91
C LYS A 719 28.94 18.98 51.10
N ALA A 720 27.78 19.43 50.62
CA ALA A 720 27.35 20.82 50.72
C ALA A 720 27.22 21.30 52.19
N ALA A 721 26.70 20.47 53.08
CA ALA A 721 26.59 20.79 54.51
C ALA A 721 27.98 20.99 55.16
N THR A 722 28.95 20.12 54.84
CA THR A 722 30.33 20.28 55.35
C THR A 722 31.00 21.55 54.82
N GLN A 723 30.81 21.87 53.54
CA GLN A 723 31.33 23.09 52.95
C GLN A 723 30.67 24.34 53.53
N PHE A 724 29.36 24.28 53.79
CA PHE A 724 28.62 25.38 54.40
C PHE A 724 29.16 25.72 55.78
N ALA A 725 29.33 24.71 56.64
CA ALA A 725 29.92 24.88 57.97
C ALA A 725 31.35 25.45 57.89
N THR A 726 32.16 24.95 56.95
CA THR A 726 33.54 25.40 56.74
C THR A 726 33.59 26.85 56.28
N LEU A 727 32.78 27.24 55.29
CA LEU A 727 32.70 28.61 54.76
C LEU A 727 32.16 29.58 55.81
N GLN A 728 31.19 29.17 56.62
CA GLN A 728 30.69 29.96 57.74
C GLN A 728 31.81 30.24 58.77
N GLN A 729 32.58 29.20 59.14
CA GLN A 729 33.69 29.34 60.06
C GLN A 729 34.82 30.19 59.47
N GLN A 730 35.14 30.03 58.18
CA GLN A 730 36.12 30.85 57.48
C GLN A 730 35.71 32.32 57.38
N LEU A 731 34.43 32.60 57.14
CA LEU A 731 33.92 33.97 57.11
C LEU A 731 34.05 34.64 58.48
N GLN A 732 33.70 33.93 59.56
CA GLN A 732 33.87 34.42 60.93
C GLN A 732 35.36 34.65 61.28
N ALA A 733 36.23 33.70 60.93
CA ALA A 733 37.67 33.80 61.14
C ALA A 733 38.32 34.92 60.32
N GLY A 734 37.88 35.12 59.07
CA GLY A 734 38.33 36.18 58.18
C GLY A 734 37.94 37.57 58.70
N LEU A 735 36.73 37.72 59.24
CA LEU A 735 36.28 38.94 59.90
C LEU A 735 37.09 39.23 61.18
N ALA A 736 37.34 38.21 62.01
CA ALA A 736 38.16 38.34 63.22
C ALA A 736 39.64 38.64 62.90
N GLY A 737 40.19 38.01 61.86
CA GLY A 737 41.55 38.23 61.38
C GLY A 737 41.75 39.61 60.76
N ALA A 738 40.78 40.09 59.97
CA ALA A 738 40.78 41.46 59.44
C ALA A 738 40.70 42.49 60.58
N ALA A 739 39.88 42.25 61.61
CA ALA A 739 39.83 43.10 62.81
C ALA A 739 41.18 43.14 63.56
N LYS A 740 41.89 42.01 63.65
CA LYS A 740 43.21 41.92 64.30
C LYS A 740 44.34 42.59 63.48
N ALA A 741 44.30 42.48 62.16
CA ALA A 741 45.28 43.09 61.26
C ALA A 741 45.18 44.63 61.20
N VAL A 742 43.97 45.18 61.35
CA VAL A 742 43.76 46.64 61.46
C VAL A 742 44.29 47.21 62.79
N ASN A 743 44.46 46.36 63.81
CA ASN A 743 44.92 46.76 65.15
C ASN A 743 46.44 46.61 65.40
N MET A 744 47.22 46.03 64.48
CA MET A 744 48.69 45.99 64.60
C MET A 744 49.31 47.31 64.11
N SER A 745 49.83 48.14 65.03
CA SER A 745 50.53 49.38 64.70
C SER A 745 52.06 49.22 64.78
N LEU A 746 52.81 50.08 64.08
CA LEU A 746 54.29 50.07 63.99
C LEU A 746 55.01 50.07 65.36
N LEU A 747 54.31 50.44 66.45
CA LEU A 747 54.82 50.51 67.83
C LEU A 747 54.88 49.15 68.55
N ASP A 748 54.08 48.15 68.15
CA ASP A 748 54.07 46.82 68.78
C ASP A 748 55.10 45.84 68.19
N TYR A 749 55.65 46.15 66.99
CA TYR A 749 56.67 45.32 66.34
C TYR A 749 58.10 45.60 66.83
N LEU A 750 58.32 46.71 67.54
CA LEU A 750 59.62 47.16 68.05
C LEU A 750 59.83 46.88 69.56
N ARG A 751 58.92 46.13 70.19
CA ARG A 751 59.12 45.49 71.51
C ARG A 751 59.43 44.02 71.30
#